data_AF-A0A5E6NIB8-F1
#
_entry.id   AF-A0A5E6NIB8-F1
#
_cell.length_a   1.000
_cell.length_b   1.000
_cell.length_c   1.000
_cell.angle_alpha   90.00
_cell.angle_beta   90.00
_cell.angle_gamma   90.00
#
_symmetry.space_group_name_H-M   'P 1'
#
loop_
_entity.id
_entity.type
_entity.pdbx_description
1 polymer ?
#
loop_
_entity_poly.entity_id
_entity_poly.type
_entity_poly.pdbx_seq_one_letter_code
_entity_poly.pdbx_strand_id
1 'polypeptide(L)'
;MSGSKSVDNGVRIVDVTGDGLPDFLQCDTAGACKAWINTGSGWQRNDNWKPPVVIAYMSGTNNIDNGVRIVDVTGDGLPDFLQCELSSGSVTDCKSWINTGTGWKRDDAYKPQTAIAGNYSGVIRDYGVRILDVNGDGLVDYLQCDTAGACKAWINTGSGWQRNDSWKPPVVISHWNGSKSIDKGVRIVDVTGEGLPDFLKCDTAGQCKAWINTGSGWKLNDNWKPPIAISHWNDSGNFDTGVRIVDVSGDGLPDFLKCDTTGDCRSWTNVTSKPLLKSIITGTGTTTWLDYKPLTDPSVYTKGTNGAYPNIDIQNARLVVSSVETRTNLFNWKDATYYKYGDAKVNLKGRGSLGFGWIEARDDYLDNVELTHALKLTRTQYRQDYPYTGQVSSIEEYLDNGDGTKQLLNRQLNQYKQRISHSGKVHSVDLYTNRNDVYGFTSGDLIKSTAIMNSNIDEYGNIGRLSVAHYKPTVTGAGATSNNLASATTVMYPTTNPMSVNFTTETINTYDNDSAKWHLGRLKTAEVTHGAINTPSITRTSSFTYNSDGLLKSETIAPNTNKSLTTTYEYDSFGNKTKSTITGSGIVSRSTTVEYSTDGKFPVKTTNALGHSETKTFDAKTGNVLTLTGPNGLTTTWEYDALGRQAKELELTVQRPLPIMNGGQSLRIAIGMLLFTR
;
A
#
# COMPACT_ATOMS: atom_id res chain seq x y z
N MET A 1 18.79 -52.93 -19.31
CA MET A 1 18.76 -52.16 -18.04
C MET A 1 17.98 -53.00 -17.04
N SER A 2 18.66 -53.59 -16.04
CA SER A 2 18.02 -54.33 -14.96
C SER A 2 17.05 -53.43 -14.20
N GLY A 3 15.85 -53.91 -13.93
CA GLY A 3 14.72 -53.16 -13.38
C GLY A 3 14.87 -52.71 -11.92
N SER A 4 15.81 -51.80 -11.64
CA SER A 4 15.80 -51.02 -10.40
C SER A 4 14.74 -49.92 -10.51
N LYS A 5 13.68 -50.01 -9.72
CA LYS A 5 12.72 -48.92 -9.51
C LYS A 5 13.47 -47.67 -9.00
N SER A 6 13.04 -46.46 -9.36
CA SER A 6 13.59 -45.24 -8.76
C SER A 6 13.30 -45.22 -7.25
N VAL A 7 14.27 -44.75 -6.47
CA VAL A 7 14.20 -44.71 -5.00
C VAL A 7 14.16 -43.25 -4.55
N ASP A 8 13.15 -42.86 -3.76
CA ASP A 8 13.17 -41.60 -3.00
C ASP A 8 13.98 -41.82 -1.73
N ASN A 9 15.13 -41.16 -1.63
CA ASN A 9 15.97 -41.20 -0.42
C ASN A 9 15.56 -40.13 0.60
N GLY A 10 14.28 -39.72 0.60
CA GLY A 10 13.73 -38.74 1.53
C GLY A 10 14.34 -37.35 1.39
N VAL A 11 14.91 -37.00 0.22
CA VAL A 11 15.52 -35.68 0.01
C VAL A 11 14.43 -34.66 -0.30
N ARG A 12 14.42 -33.53 0.42
CA ARG A 12 13.53 -32.39 0.14
C ARG A 12 14.34 -31.12 0.01
N ILE A 13 13.89 -30.24 -0.88
CA ILE A 13 14.46 -28.90 -1.08
C ILE A 13 13.44 -27.91 -0.54
N VAL A 14 13.81 -27.17 0.49
CA VAL A 14 12.92 -26.23 1.17
C VAL A 14 13.78 -25.23 1.94
N ASP A 15 13.41 -23.95 1.94
CA ASP A 15 14.04 -22.92 2.78
C ASP A 15 13.52 -23.07 4.22
N VAL A 16 14.23 -23.84 5.04
CA VAL A 16 13.81 -24.06 6.44
C VAL A 16 14.22 -22.93 7.36
N THR A 17 15.12 -22.06 6.91
CA THR A 17 15.61 -20.94 7.71
C THR A 17 14.82 -19.66 7.48
N GLY A 18 13.99 -19.61 6.44
CA GLY A 18 13.23 -18.42 6.02
C GLY A 18 14.14 -17.31 5.49
N ASP A 19 15.31 -17.68 4.99
CA ASP A 19 16.32 -16.71 4.58
C ASP A 19 16.23 -16.35 3.09
N GLY A 20 15.43 -17.08 2.31
CA GLY A 20 15.25 -16.96 0.87
C GLY A 20 16.03 -17.96 0.03
N LEU A 21 16.83 -18.83 0.63
CA LEU A 21 17.68 -19.79 -0.06
C LEU A 21 17.16 -21.22 0.12
N PRO A 22 17.18 -22.06 -0.94
CA PRO A 22 16.76 -23.45 -0.81
C PRO A 22 17.77 -24.25 0.03
N ASP A 23 17.30 -24.93 1.08
CA ASP A 23 18.08 -25.87 1.87
C ASP A 23 17.79 -27.32 1.47
N PHE A 24 18.74 -28.22 1.75
CA PHE A 24 18.55 -29.66 1.56
C PHE A 24 18.26 -30.36 2.87
N LEU A 25 17.18 -31.11 2.91
CA LEU A 25 16.84 -32.03 3.98
C LEU A 25 16.93 -33.46 3.48
N GLN A 26 17.42 -34.39 4.30
CA GLN A 26 17.46 -35.81 3.96
C GLN A 26 17.27 -36.66 5.21
N CYS A 27 16.56 -37.78 5.07
CA CYS A 27 16.64 -38.90 6.01
C CYS A 27 17.05 -40.14 5.24
N ASP A 28 18.03 -40.89 5.75
CA ASP A 28 18.37 -42.19 5.17
C ASP A 28 17.38 -43.28 5.57
N THR A 29 17.50 -44.44 4.93
CA THR A 29 16.63 -45.60 5.15
C THR A 29 16.79 -46.24 6.53
N ALA A 30 17.86 -45.90 7.28
CA ALA A 30 18.07 -46.30 8.66
C ALA A 30 17.46 -45.31 9.67
N GLY A 31 16.88 -44.21 9.18
CA GLY A 31 16.22 -43.18 9.97
C GLY A 31 17.12 -42.04 10.45
N ALA A 32 18.37 -41.95 9.97
CA ALA A 32 19.25 -40.84 10.30
C ALA A 32 18.98 -39.64 9.40
N CYS A 33 18.50 -38.55 10.00
CA CYS A 33 18.16 -37.31 9.31
C CYS A 33 19.29 -36.26 9.39
N LYS A 34 19.45 -35.48 8.31
CA LYS A 34 20.47 -34.46 8.12
C LYS A 34 19.86 -33.25 7.40
N ALA A 35 20.44 -32.07 7.62
CA ALA A 35 20.15 -30.88 6.85
C ALA A 35 21.43 -30.15 6.43
N TRP A 36 21.41 -29.58 5.24
CA TRP A 36 22.47 -28.73 4.69
C TRP A 36 21.87 -27.39 4.33
N ILE A 37 22.30 -26.36 5.05
CA ILE A 37 21.83 -24.99 4.91
C ILE A 37 22.64 -24.30 3.83
N ASN A 38 21.94 -23.63 2.92
CA ASN A 38 22.56 -22.83 1.89
C ASN A 38 22.97 -21.48 2.46
N THR A 39 24.27 -21.20 2.53
CA THR A 39 24.78 -19.93 3.07
C THR A 39 24.93 -18.85 1.99
N GLY A 40 24.51 -19.13 0.76
CA GLY A 40 24.75 -18.31 -0.44
C GLY A 40 26.18 -18.42 -0.98
N SER A 41 27.11 -18.95 -0.18
CA SER A 41 28.52 -19.21 -0.54
C SER A 41 28.88 -20.70 -0.55
N GLY A 42 27.95 -21.57 -0.18
CA GLY A 42 28.15 -23.00 -0.06
C GLY A 42 27.09 -23.67 0.80
N TRP A 43 27.38 -24.91 1.21
CA TRP A 43 26.47 -25.74 1.99
C TRP A 43 27.08 -26.04 3.35
N GLN A 44 26.36 -25.74 4.42
CA GLN A 44 26.78 -26.04 5.78
C GLN A 44 25.83 -27.04 6.43
N ARG A 45 26.36 -28.16 6.93
CA ARG A 45 25.56 -29.11 7.70
C ARG A 45 25.12 -28.48 9.02
N ASN A 46 23.82 -28.55 9.32
CA ASN A 46 23.26 -28.06 10.58
C ASN A 46 22.17 -29.02 11.09
N ASP A 47 22.45 -29.72 12.19
CA ASP A 47 21.55 -30.74 12.71
C ASP A 47 20.33 -30.18 13.48
N ASN A 48 20.29 -28.88 13.79
CA ASN A 48 19.09 -28.24 14.35
C ASN A 48 17.93 -28.23 13.34
N TRP A 49 18.27 -28.23 12.05
CA TRP A 49 17.34 -28.15 10.93
C TRP A 49 17.04 -29.48 10.28
N LYS A 50 17.62 -30.59 10.77
CA LYS A 50 17.29 -31.92 10.24
C LYS A 50 15.78 -32.18 10.37
N PRO A 51 15.16 -32.91 9.42
CA PRO A 51 13.76 -33.30 9.57
C PRO A 51 13.48 -33.94 10.93
N PRO A 52 12.39 -33.56 11.62
CA PRO A 52 12.03 -34.17 12.90
C PRO A 52 11.55 -35.62 12.77
N VAL A 53 11.29 -36.06 11.54
CA VAL A 53 10.67 -37.34 11.17
C VAL A 53 11.23 -37.80 9.82
N VAL A 54 11.32 -39.11 9.63
CA VAL A 54 11.64 -39.73 8.34
C VAL A 54 10.54 -39.44 7.32
N ILE A 55 10.91 -38.86 6.17
CA ILE A 55 9.95 -38.41 5.15
C ILE A 55 9.47 -39.57 4.27
N ALA A 56 10.42 -40.38 3.82
CA ALA A 56 10.20 -41.59 3.04
C ALA A 56 11.27 -42.63 3.40
N TYR A 57 10.96 -43.91 3.27
CA TYR A 57 11.91 -45.00 3.56
C TYR A 57 11.71 -46.21 2.66
N MET A 58 12.68 -47.11 2.64
CA MET A 58 12.63 -48.35 1.85
C MET A 58 12.19 -49.55 2.70
N SER A 59 11.23 -50.31 2.19
CA SER A 59 10.86 -51.63 2.69
C SER A 59 10.98 -52.66 1.56
N GLY A 60 12.06 -53.46 1.59
CA GLY A 60 12.43 -54.34 0.47
C GLY A 60 12.76 -53.52 -0.79
N THR A 61 12.03 -53.77 -1.89
CA THR A 61 12.17 -53.02 -3.15
C THR A 61 11.18 -51.86 -3.29
N ASN A 62 10.39 -51.58 -2.25
CA ASN A 62 9.34 -50.58 -2.30
C ASN A 62 9.73 -49.36 -1.49
N ASN A 63 9.61 -48.20 -2.13
CA ASN A 63 9.68 -46.91 -1.49
C ASN A 63 8.33 -46.64 -0.78
N ILE A 64 8.34 -46.15 0.45
CA ILE A 64 7.16 -45.90 1.29
C ILE A 64 7.11 -44.41 1.66
N ASP A 65 5.99 -43.74 1.37
CA ASP A 65 5.68 -42.39 1.85
C ASP A 65 5.22 -42.47 3.30
N ASN A 66 5.95 -41.82 4.21
CA ASN A 66 5.64 -41.83 5.65
C ASN A 66 4.54 -40.81 6.04
N GLY A 67 3.81 -40.30 5.05
CA GLY A 67 2.69 -39.38 5.22
C GLY A 67 3.12 -37.97 5.62
N VAL A 68 4.32 -37.54 5.22
CA VAL A 68 4.88 -36.24 5.62
C VAL A 68 4.56 -35.16 4.58
N ARG A 69 4.10 -33.99 5.02
CA ARG A 69 3.94 -32.77 4.22
C ARG A 69 4.71 -31.63 4.86
N ILE A 70 5.40 -30.86 4.04
CA ILE A 70 6.15 -29.67 4.45
C ILE A 70 5.38 -28.46 3.95
N VAL A 71 4.86 -27.64 4.86
CA VAL A 71 3.95 -26.53 4.54
C VAL A 71 3.96 -25.52 5.69
N ASP A 72 3.88 -24.23 5.39
CA ASP A 72 3.66 -23.18 6.40
C ASP A 72 2.20 -23.29 6.91
N VAL A 73 2.02 -23.92 8.07
CA VAL A 73 0.69 -24.15 8.65
C VAL A 73 0.29 -23.04 9.63
N THR A 74 1.25 -22.22 10.07
CA THR A 74 1.03 -21.11 11.01
C THR A 74 0.82 -19.77 10.31
N GLY A 75 1.19 -19.66 9.04
CA GLY A 75 1.17 -18.42 8.25
C GLY A 75 2.31 -17.47 8.60
N ASP A 76 3.40 -17.96 9.19
CA ASP A 76 4.53 -17.13 9.63
C ASP A 76 5.65 -16.99 8.58
N GLY A 77 5.47 -17.61 7.41
CA GLY A 77 6.42 -17.64 6.31
C GLY A 77 7.50 -18.72 6.44
N LEU A 78 7.46 -19.57 7.47
CA LEU A 78 8.38 -20.68 7.67
C LEU A 78 7.68 -22.02 7.42
N PRO A 79 8.34 -22.99 6.78
CA PRO A 79 7.73 -24.28 6.52
C PRO A 79 7.71 -25.17 7.77
N ASP A 80 6.56 -25.79 8.04
CA ASP A 80 6.33 -26.74 9.13
C ASP A 80 6.22 -28.18 8.62
N PHE A 81 6.31 -29.16 9.53
CA PHE A 81 6.14 -30.58 9.22
C PHE A 81 4.82 -31.11 9.76
N LEU A 82 4.02 -31.70 8.88
CA LEU A 82 2.82 -32.46 9.22
C LEU A 82 3.01 -33.92 8.86
N GLN A 83 2.69 -34.85 9.75
CA GLN A 83 2.79 -36.28 9.50
C GLN A 83 1.52 -37.02 9.89
N CYS A 84 0.97 -37.82 8.97
CA CYS A 84 0.08 -38.90 9.37
C CYS A 84 0.06 -40.05 8.35
N GLU A 85 0.45 -41.24 8.80
CA GLU A 85 0.46 -42.47 7.99
C GLU A 85 -0.59 -43.47 8.51
N LEU A 86 -1.25 -44.23 7.65
CA LEU A 86 -2.00 -45.43 8.03
C LEU A 86 -1.15 -46.67 7.77
N SER A 87 -0.76 -47.40 8.81
CA SER A 87 0.03 -48.62 8.72
C SER A 87 -0.75 -49.81 9.27
N SER A 88 -0.79 -50.93 8.52
CA SER A 88 -1.40 -52.20 8.95
C SER A 88 -2.83 -52.10 9.52
N GLY A 89 -3.64 -51.17 8.99
CA GLY A 89 -5.06 -51.01 9.37
C GLY A 89 -5.33 -50.03 10.51
N SER A 90 -4.28 -49.44 11.11
CA SER A 90 -4.41 -48.43 12.16
C SER A 90 -3.73 -47.13 11.73
N VAL A 91 -4.38 -45.99 12.03
CA VAL A 91 -3.76 -44.68 11.88
C VAL A 91 -2.61 -44.59 12.88
N THR A 92 -1.40 -44.30 12.39
CA THR A 92 -0.27 -43.95 13.26
C THR A 92 -0.55 -42.63 13.97
N ASP A 93 0.02 -42.41 15.16
CA ASP A 93 -0.13 -41.16 15.90
C ASP A 93 0.23 -39.95 15.00
N CYS A 94 -0.79 -39.24 14.49
CA CYS A 94 -0.59 -38.07 13.63
C CYS A 94 0.11 -36.97 14.43
N LYS A 95 1.06 -36.26 13.82
CA LYS A 95 1.95 -35.30 14.49
C LYS A 95 2.19 -34.06 13.65
N SER A 96 2.59 -33.00 14.33
CA SER A 96 3.03 -31.75 13.71
C SER A 96 4.21 -31.13 14.47
N TRP A 97 5.13 -30.53 13.72
CA TRP A 97 6.29 -29.82 14.25
C TRP A 97 6.38 -28.45 13.59
N ILE A 98 6.33 -27.42 14.43
CA ILE A 98 6.34 -26.03 14.04
C ILE A 98 7.77 -25.50 14.02
N ASN A 99 8.10 -24.78 12.96
CA ASN A 99 9.35 -24.09 12.80
C ASN A 99 9.39 -22.84 13.68
N THR A 100 10.34 -22.76 14.61
CA THR A 100 10.46 -21.62 15.52
C THR A 100 11.48 -20.58 15.07
N GLY A 101 11.94 -20.65 13.81
CA GLY A 101 13.05 -19.88 13.27
C GLY A 101 14.43 -20.31 13.80
N THR A 102 14.49 -21.31 14.67
CA THR A 102 15.71 -21.84 15.29
C THR A 102 15.77 -23.37 15.35
N GLY A 103 14.70 -24.05 14.89
CA GLY A 103 14.52 -25.48 14.95
C GLY A 103 13.04 -25.86 15.02
N TRP A 104 12.76 -27.07 15.50
CA TRP A 104 11.43 -27.67 15.47
C TRP A 104 10.83 -27.83 16.88
N LYS A 105 9.56 -27.45 17.04
CA LYS A 105 8.78 -27.70 18.27
C LYS A 105 7.52 -28.50 17.94
N ARG A 106 7.29 -29.61 18.65
CA ARG A 106 6.03 -30.37 18.48
C ARG A 106 4.84 -29.54 18.97
N ASP A 107 3.83 -29.40 18.13
CA ASP A 107 2.54 -28.79 18.47
C ASP A 107 1.42 -29.51 17.74
N ASP A 108 0.71 -30.39 18.46
CA ASP A 108 -0.32 -31.24 17.89
C ASP A 108 -1.65 -30.51 17.63
N ALA A 109 -1.78 -29.22 17.92
CA ALA A 109 -2.95 -28.44 17.50
C ALA A 109 -3.11 -28.44 15.97
N TYR A 110 -1.98 -28.49 15.25
CA TYR A 110 -1.91 -28.51 13.79
C TYR A 110 -1.79 -29.90 13.18
N LYS A 111 -1.92 -30.98 13.96
CA LYS A 111 -1.71 -32.33 13.41
C LYS A 111 -2.77 -32.69 12.35
N PRO A 112 -2.42 -33.46 11.32
CA PRO A 112 -3.40 -33.93 10.34
C PRO A 112 -4.59 -34.61 10.99
N GLN A 113 -5.78 -34.36 10.45
CA GLN A 113 -7.03 -34.91 10.98
C GLN A 113 -7.30 -36.34 10.47
N THR A 114 -6.63 -36.73 9.39
CA THR A 114 -6.72 -38.05 8.78
C THR A 114 -5.37 -38.50 8.25
N ALA A 115 -5.24 -39.78 7.92
CA ALA A 115 -4.06 -40.29 7.25
C ALA A 115 -3.87 -39.60 5.89
N ILE A 116 -2.63 -39.17 5.62
CA ILE A 116 -2.21 -38.52 4.38
C ILE A 116 -1.82 -39.59 3.36
N ALA A 117 -1.04 -40.57 3.81
CA ALA A 117 -0.64 -41.75 3.06
C ALA A 117 -0.87 -43.00 3.91
N GLY A 118 -0.80 -44.18 3.31
CA GLY A 118 -0.74 -45.43 4.07
C GLY A 118 0.02 -46.53 3.38
N ASN A 119 0.52 -47.45 4.20
CA ASN A 119 1.26 -48.62 3.77
C ASN A 119 0.37 -49.87 3.92
N TYR A 120 -0.02 -50.45 2.80
CA TYR A 120 -0.78 -51.69 2.76
C TYR A 120 0.08 -52.79 2.13
N SER A 121 0.68 -53.64 2.97
CA SER A 121 1.55 -54.76 2.55
C SER A 121 2.67 -54.35 1.59
N GLY A 122 3.31 -53.19 1.84
CA GLY A 122 4.40 -52.67 1.03
C GLY A 122 3.96 -51.87 -0.20
N VAL A 123 2.66 -51.55 -0.33
CA VAL A 123 2.13 -50.67 -1.37
C VAL A 123 1.66 -49.35 -0.76
N ILE A 124 2.06 -48.23 -1.37
CA ILE A 124 1.63 -46.89 -0.97
C ILE A 124 0.20 -46.62 -1.44
N ARG A 125 -0.63 -46.20 -0.49
CA ARG A 125 -1.96 -45.64 -0.71
C ARG A 125 -1.94 -44.13 -0.49
N ASP A 126 -2.35 -43.35 -1.48
CA ASP A 126 -2.70 -41.93 -1.32
C ASP A 126 -4.16 -41.83 -0.83
N TYR A 127 -4.39 -41.09 0.26
CA TYR A 127 -5.73 -40.87 0.82
C TYR A 127 -6.43 -39.64 0.23
N GLY A 128 -5.88 -39.04 -0.82
CA GLY A 128 -6.50 -37.92 -1.53
C GLY A 128 -6.45 -36.63 -0.73
N VAL A 129 -5.40 -36.44 0.08
CA VAL A 129 -5.22 -35.24 0.91
C VAL A 129 -4.56 -34.12 0.12
N ARG A 130 -5.08 -32.90 0.24
CA ARG A 130 -4.48 -31.67 -0.30
C ARG A 130 -4.47 -30.61 0.79
N ILE A 131 -3.38 -29.84 0.84
CA ILE A 131 -3.17 -28.80 1.84
C ILE A 131 -2.88 -27.49 1.11
N LEU A 132 -3.80 -26.54 1.21
CA LEU A 132 -3.77 -25.25 0.52
C LEU A 132 -4.84 -24.33 1.12
N ASP A 133 -4.63 -23.03 1.06
CA ASP A 133 -5.64 -22.02 1.44
C ASP A 133 -6.80 -22.05 0.44
N VAL A 134 -7.99 -22.50 0.87
CA VAL A 134 -9.16 -22.55 -0.01
C VAL A 134 -10.09 -21.36 0.16
N ASN A 135 -9.96 -20.60 1.24
CA ASN A 135 -10.89 -19.54 1.61
C ASN A 135 -10.29 -18.13 1.43
N GLY A 136 -8.99 -18.03 1.15
CA GLY A 136 -8.24 -16.80 0.91
C GLY A 136 -7.82 -16.04 2.17
N ASP A 137 -7.76 -16.69 3.34
CA ASP A 137 -7.39 -16.06 4.62
C ASP A 137 -5.88 -16.02 4.88
N GLY A 138 -5.07 -16.63 4.02
CA GLY A 138 -3.62 -16.70 4.14
C GLY A 138 -3.10 -17.88 4.96
N LEU A 139 -3.98 -18.75 5.46
CA LEU A 139 -3.62 -19.99 6.15
C LEU A 139 -3.99 -21.20 5.29
N VAL A 140 -3.13 -22.23 5.30
CA VAL A 140 -3.43 -23.45 4.54
C VAL A 140 -4.53 -24.28 5.21
N ASP A 141 -5.47 -24.76 4.41
CA ASP A 141 -6.55 -25.65 4.84
C ASP A 141 -6.25 -27.11 4.52
N TYR A 142 -6.90 -28.04 5.22
CA TYR A 142 -6.70 -29.48 5.04
C TYR A 142 -7.92 -30.12 4.39
N LEU A 143 -7.74 -30.65 3.18
CA LEU A 143 -8.80 -31.28 2.40
C LEU A 143 -8.53 -32.78 2.26
N GLN A 144 -9.58 -33.59 2.27
CA GLN A 144 -9.50 -35.00 1.93
C GLN A 144 -10.69 -35.40 1.07
N CYS A 145 -10.47 -36.19 0.04
CA CYS A 145 -11.53 -37.03 -0.51
C CYS A 145 -11.03 -38.45 -0.75
N ASP A 146 -11.56 -39.38 0.04
CA ASP A 146 -11.11 -40.76 0.02
C ASP A 146 -11.69 -41.55 -1.17
N THR A 147 -11.22 -42.79 -1.29
CA THR A 147 -11.49 -43.67 -2.41
C THR A 147 -12.91 -44.24 -2.40
N ALA A 148 -13.63 -44.11 -1.27
CA ALA A 148 -15.05 -44.46 -1.14
C ALA A 148 -15.96 -43.28 -1.50
N GLY A 149 -15.39 -42.10 -1.81
CA GLY A 149 -16.13 -40.89 -2.15
C GLY A 149 -16.49 -40.01 -0.95
N ALA A 150 -15.95 -40.29 0.24
CA ALA A 150 -16.18 -39.46 1.42
C ALA A 150 -15.21 -38.27 1.42
N CYS A 151 -15.69 -37.12 0.94
CA CYS A 151 -14.93 -35.87 0.98
C CYS A 151 -15.21 -35.07 2.27
N LYS A 152 -14.15 -34.49 2.85
CA LYS A 152 -14.15 -33.69 4.08
C LYS A 152 -13.17 -32.52 3.94
N ALA A 153 -13.40 -31.46 4.71
CA ALA A 153 -12.48 -30.35 4.83
C ALA A 153 -12.40 -29.82 6.26
N TRP A 154 -11.21 -29.35 6.61
CA TRP A 154 -10.91 -28.72 7.88
C TRP A 154 -10.19 -27.40 7.60
N ILE A 155 -10.79 -26.33 8.09
CA ILE A 155 -10.30 -24.96 7.95
C ILE A 155 -9.33 -24.65 9.06
N ASN A 156 -8.21 -24.04 8.72
CA ASN A 156 -7.23 -23.59 9.69
C ASN A 156 -7.68 -22.28 10.32
N THR A 157 -7.66 -22.20 11.64
CA THR A 157 -8.11 -21.02 12.40
C THR A 157 -6.94 -20.21 12.98
N GLY A 158 -5.70 -20.59 12.67
CA GLY A 158 -4.50 -20.09 13.35
C GLY A 158 -4.32 -20.66 14.77
N SER A 159 -5.18 -21.60 15.17
CA SER A 159 -5.10 -22.33 16.43
C SER A 159 -5.39 -23.83 16.30
N GLY A 160 -5.34 -24.32 15.05
CA GLY A 160 -5.68 -25.70 14.67
C GLY A 160 -6.87 -25.78 13.72
N TRP A 161 -7.38 -27.00 13.57
CA TRP A 161 -8.32 -27.38 12.53
C TRP A 161 -9.80 -27.36 12.98
N GLN A 162 -10.67 -26.72 12.19
CA GLN A 162 -12.12 -26.77 12.36
C GLN A 162 -12.79 -27.42 11.15
N ARG A 163 -13.55 -28.50 11.34
CA ARG A 163 -14.25 -29.17 10.23
C ARG A 163 -15.32 -28.25 9.62
N ASN A 164 -15.26 -28.04 8.31
CA ASN A 164 -16.27 -27.34 7.53
C ASN A 164 -16.41 -27.98 6.14
N ASP A 165 -17.38 -28.87 6.00
CA ASP A 165 -17.56 -29.64 4.77
C ASP A 165 -18.16 -28.83 3.60
N SER A 166 -18.52 -27.55 3.80
CA SER A 166 -18.83 -26.64 2.68
C SER A 166 -17.62 -26.45 1.76
N TRP A 167 -16.43 -26.65 2.32
CA TRP A 167 -15.12 -26.59 1.65
C TRP A 167 -14.54 -27.97 1.33
N LYS A 168 -15.34 -29.04 1.34
CA LYS A 168 -14.86 -30.36 0.90
C LYS A 168 -14.52 -30.38 -0.60
N PRO A 169 -13.51 -31.15 -1.04
CA PRO A 169 -13.25 -31.33 -2.46
C PRO A 169 -14.51 -31.76 -3.22
N PRO A 170 -14.78 -31.18 -4.41
CA PRO A 170 -15.97 -31.52 -5.19
C PRO A 170 -15.86 -32.87 -5.89
N VAL A 171 -14.66 -33.47 -5.95
CA VAL A 171 -14.39 -34.71 -6.66
C VAL A 171 -13.27 -35.51 -5.99
N VAL A 172 -13.31 -36.84 -6.18
CA VAL A 172 -12.26 -37.76 -5.72
C VAL A 172 -10.94 -37.44 -6.45
N ILE A 173 -9.90 -37.20 -5.65
CA ILE A 173 -8.58 -36.77 -6.13
C ILE A 173 -7.72 -37.98 -6.52
N SER A 174 -7.73 -39.02 -5.68
CA SER A 174 -7.06 -40.30 -5.94
C SER A 174 -7.93 -41.47 -5.49
N HIS A 175 -7.81 -42.60 -6.18
CA HIS A 175 -8.62 -43.79 -5.95
C HIS A 175 -7.76 -45.03 -5.75
N TRP A 176 -8.10 -45.88 -4.79
CA TRP A 176 -7.45 -47.16 -4.53
C TRP A 176 -8.24 -48.29 -5.15
N ASN A 177 -7.63 -49.08 -6.04
CA ASN A 177 -8.30 -50.19 -6.72
C ASN A 177 -8.09 -51.57 -6.05
N GLY A 178 -7.54 -51.61 -4.83
CA GLY A 178 -7.14 -52.84 -4.15
C GLY A 178 -5.65 -53.16 -4.26
N SER A 179 -4.93 -52.57 -5.23
CA SER A 179 -3.52 -52.88 -5.49
C SER A 179 -2.63 -51.67 -5.80
N LYS A 180 -3.21 -50.53 -6.23
CA LYS A 180 -2.49 -49.30 -6.58
C LYS A 180 -3.37 -48.07 -6.35
N SER A 181 -2.73 -46.93 -6.10
CA SER A 181 -3.36 -45.61 -6.15
C SER A 181 -3.45 -45.10 -7.58
N ILE A 182 -4.61 -44.58 -7.96
CA ILE A 182 -4.94 -44.06 -9.30
C ILE A 182 -5.12 -42.55 -9.19
N ASP A 183 -4.35 -41.76 -9.97
CA ASP A 183 -4.61 -40.32 -10.16
C ASP A 183 -5.91 -40.18 -10.99
N LYS A 184 -6.89 -39.46 -10.45
CA LYS A 184 -8.15 -39.19 -11.17
C LYS A 184 -8.06 -37.98 -12.12
N GLY A 185 -6.85 -37.49 -12.38
CA GLY A 185 -6.57 -36.39 -13.27
C GLY A 185 -6.93 -35.05 -12.65
N VAL A 186 -6.86 -34.94 -11.32
CA VAL A 186 -7.25 -33.73 -10.59
C VAL A 186 -6.05 -32.81 -10.40
N ARG A 187 -6.19 -31.53 -10.77
CA ARG A 187 -5.23 -30.47 -10.49
C ARG A 187 -5.96 -29.33 -9.78
N ILE A 188 -5.26 -28.68 -8.86
CA ILE A 188 -5.81 -27.56 -8.10
C ILE A 188 -4.97 -26.34 -8.46
N VAL A 189 -5.61 -25.35 -9.04
CA VAL A 189 -4.97 -24.14 -9.57
C VAL A 189 -6.00 -23.04 -9.67
N ASP A 190 -5.62 -21.79 -9.40
CA ASP A 190 -6.45 -20.62 -9.67
C ASP A 190 -6.48 -20.37 -11.19
N VAL A 191 -7.51 -20.87 -11.87
CA VAL A 191 -7.65 -20.74 -13.33
C VAL A 191 -8.35 -19.43 -13.71
N THR A 192 -9.11 -18.85 -12.79
CA THR A 192 -9.91 -17.64 -12.98
C THR A 192 -9.17 -16.34 -12.63
N GLY A 193 -8.09 -16.42 -11.85
CA GLY A 193 -7.17 -15.32 -11.53
C GLY A 193 -7.61 -14.41 -10.38
N GLU A 194 -8.54 -14.87 -9.53
CA GLU A 194 -9.05 -14.15 -8.35
C GLU A 194 -8.26 -14.43 -7.06
N GLY A 195 -7.27 -15.32 -7.11
CA GLY A 195 -6.46 -15.71 -5.96
C GLY A 195 -7.04 -16.84 -5.13
N LEU A 196 -8.07 -17.55 -5.62
CA LEU A 196 -8.66 -18.71 -4.96
C LEU A 196 -8.42 -19.99 -5.79
N PRO A 197 -8.18 -21.15 -5.15
CA PRO A 197 -7.87 -22.37 -5.90
C PRO A 197 -9.11 -23.04 -6.50
N ASP A 198 -9.05 -23.39 -7.78
CA ASP A 198 -10.08 -24.16 -8.49
C ASP A 198 -9.72 -25.63 -8.68
N PHE A 199 -10.73 -26.48 -8.80
CA PHE A 199 -10.54 -27.90 -9.09
C PHE A 199 -10.74 -28.17 -10.58
N LEU A 200 -9.70 -28.72 -11.20
CA LEU A 200 -9.73 -29.21 -12.57
C LEU A 200 -9.64 -30.72 -12.55
N LYS A 201 -10.48 -31.43 -13.31
CA LYS A 201 -10.38 -32.87 -13.51
C LYS A 201 -10.36 -33.17 -14.98
N CYS A 202 -9.36 -33.90 -15.48
CA CYS A 202 -9.50 -34.58 -16.76
C CYS A 202 -8.67 -35.85 -16.85
N ASP A 203 -9.34 -36.99 -17.06
CA ASP A 203 -8.75 -38.29 -17.35
C ASP A 203 -9.14 -38.75 -18.77
N THR A 204 -8.43 -39.72 -19.32
CA THR A 204 -8.67 -40.25 -20.68
C THR A 204 -9.96 -41.04 -20.84
N ALA A 205 -10.67 -41.33 -19.74
CA ALA A 205 -12.00 -41.95 -19.77
C ALA A 205 -13.13 -40.94 -20.13
N GLY A 206 -12.80 -39.65 -20.28
CA GLY A 206 -13.57 -38.75 -21.14
C GLY A 206 -14.55 -37.80 -20.46
N GLN A 207 -14.28 -37.33 -19.23
CA GLN A 207 -15.06 -36.23 -18.65
C GLN A 207 -14.16 -35.17 -18.02
N CYS A 208 -13.59 -34.29 -18.86
CA CYS A 208 -12.98 -33.07 -18.36
C CYS A 208 -14.06 -32.20 -17.69
N LYS A 209 -13.79 -31.77 -16.46
CA LYS A 209 -14.68 -30.94 -15.63
C LYS A 209 -13.86 -29.90 -14.88
N ALA A 210 -14.48 -28.78 -14.56
CA ALA A 210 -13.91 -27.78 -13.67
C ALA A 210 -14.93 -27.34 -12.62
N TRP A 211 -14.45 -27.06 -11.42
CA TRP A 211 -15.24 -26.50 -10.33
C TRP A 211 -14.55 -25.23 -9.83
N ILE A 212 -15.23 -24.11 -10.00
CA ILE A 212 -14.71 -22.78 -9.71
C ILE A 212 -15.04 -22.40 -8.27
N ASN A 213 -14.04 -21.88 -7.56
CA ASN A 213 -14.19 -21.41 -6.20
C ASN A 213 -14.98 -20.09 -6.20
N THR A 214 -16.09 -20.04 -5.47
CA THR A 214 -16.94 -18.84 -5.39
C THR A 214 -16.76 -18.07 -4.08
N GLY A 215 -15.65 -18.29 -3.36
CA GLY A 215 -15.42 -17.77 -2.00
C GLY A 215 -16.31 -18.42 -0.93
N SER A 216 -17.03 -19.48 -1.29
CA SER A 216 -18.02 -20.16 -0.42
C SER A 216 -18.13 -21.65 -0.76
N GLY A 217 -17.04 -22.24 -1.28
CA GLY A 217 -17.00 -23.57 -1.88
C GLY A 217 -16.96 -23.52 -3.41
N TRP A 218 -17.07 -24.69 -4.06
CA TRP A 218 -16.91 -24.80 -5.50
C TRP A 218 -18.21 -25.10 -6.25
N LYS A 219 -18.36 -24.52 -7.44
CA LYS A 219 -19.46 -24.78 -8.37
C LYS A 219 -18.95 -25.31 -9.70
N LEU A 220 -19.61 -26.34 -10.24
CA LEU A 220 -19.27 -26.90 -11.54
C LEU A 220 -19.43 -25.83 -12.63
N ASN A 221 -18.38 -25.62 -13.42
CA ASN A 221 -18.38 -24.74 -14.58
C ASN A 221 -17.42 -25.26 -15.65
N ASP A 222 -17.98 -26.01 -16.60
CA ASP A 222 -17.21 -26.68 -17.65
C ASP A 222 -16.61 -25.73 -18.70
N ASN A 223 -16.90 -24.43 -18.65
CA ASN A 223 -16.21 -23.44 -19.49
C ASN A 223 -14.70 -23.36 -19.14
N TRP A 224 -14.34 -23.82 -17.94
CA TRP A 224 -12.97 -23.82 -17.41
C TRP A 224 -12.33 -25.20 -17.38
N LYS A 225 -12.97 -26.21 -17.98
CA LYS A 225 -12.43 -27.57 -17.98
C LYS A 225 -11.08 -27.61 -18.72
N PRO A 226 -10.16 -28.50 -18.31
CA PRO A 226 -8.92 -28.72 -19.05
C PRO A 226 -9.20 -29.02 -20.53
N PRO A 227 -8.41 -28.47 -21.47
CA PRO A 227 -8.58 -28.74 -22.89
C PRO A 227 -8.13 -30.16 -23.29
N ILE A 228 -7.39 -30.84 -22.41
CA ILE A 228 -6.81 -32.15 -22.65
C ILE A 228 -6.74 -33.00 -21.38
N ALA A 229 -6.69 -34.31 -21.54
CA ALA A 229 -6.53 -35.26 -20.44
C ALA A 229 -5.17 -35.10 -19.74
N ILE A 230 -5.21 -34.98 -18.41
CA ILE A 230 -4.07 -34.74 -17.53
C ILE A 230 -3.43 -36.06 -17.08
N SER A 231 -4.23 -37.12 -16.99
CA SER A 231 -3.76 -38.47 -16.65
C SER A 231 -4.47 -39.52 -17.49
N HIS A 232 -3.81 -40.64 -17.70
CA HIS A 232 -4.38 -41.84 -18.33
C HIS A 232 -4.26 -43.03 -17.38
N TRP A 233 -5.31 -43.82 -17.24
CA TRP A 233 -5.29 -45.06 -16.47
C TRP A 233 -5.77 -46.25 -17.32
N ASN A 234 -5.06 -47.38 -17.22
CA ASN A 234 -5.53 -48.70 -17.64
C ASN A 234 -5.05 -49.78 -16.65
N ASP A 235 -5.36 -51.05 -16.91
CA ASP A 235 -4.99 -52.18 -16.03
C ASP A 235 -3.47 -52.31 -15.78
N SER A 236 -2.64 -51.77 -16.68
CA SER A 236 -1.17 -51.76 -16.54
C SER A 236 -0.67 -50.67 -15.59
N GLY A 237 -1.44 -49.59 -15.36
CA GLY A 237 -1.06 -48.54 -14.43
C GLY A 237 -1.60 -47.14 -14.74
N ASN A 238 -1.11 -46.18 -13.96
CA ASN A 238 -1.37 -44.76 -14.12
C ASN A 238 -0.23 -44.13 -14.93
N PHE A 239 -0.56 -43.34 -15.93
CA PHE A 239 0.38 -42.71 -16.85
C PHE A 239 0.18 -41.19 -16.79
N ASP A 240 1.27 -40.46 -16.54
CA ASP A 240 1.33 -39.03 -16.81
C ASP A 240 1.25 -38.82 -18.33
N THR A 241 0.28 -38.02 -18.79
CA THR A 241 0.10 -37.73 -20.22
C THR A 241 1.02 -36.60 -20.72
N GLY A 242 1.90 -36.11 -19.85
CA GLY A 242 2.87 -35.04 -20.15
C GLY A 242 2.29 -33.65 -20.01
N VAL A 243 1.16 -33.49 -19.31
CA VAL A 243 0.51 -32.18 -19.12
C VAL A 243 1.16 -31.40 -17.98
N ARG A 244 1.49 -30.13 -18.22
CA ARG A 244 1.95 -29.16 -17.23
C ARG A 244 1.02 -27.95 -17.23
N ILE A 245 0.72 -27.44 -16.04
CA ILE A 245 -0.08 -26.24 -15.84
C ILE A 245 0.87 -25.16 -15.34
N VAL A 246 1.14 -24.15 -16.17
CA VAL A 246 2.10 -23.10 -15.88
C VAL A 246 1.79 -21.89 -16.77
N ASP A 247 1.95 -20.69 -16.24
CA ASP A 247 1.83 -19.43 -16.99
C ASP A 247 3.01 -19.27 -17.96
N VAL A 248 2.81 -19.57 -19.24
CA VAL A 248 3.81 -19.37 -20.29
C VAL A 248 3.60 -18.10 -21.08
N SER A 249 2.41 -17.52 -21.00
CA SER A 249 2.09 -16.20 -21.57
C SER A 249 2.67 -15.04 -20.75
N GLY A 250 2.93 -15.28 -19.46
CA GLY A 250 3.38 -14.29 -18.49
C GLY A 250 2.28 -13.36 -17.99
N ASP A 251 1.00 -13.66 -18.23
CA ASP A 251 -0.14 -12.81 -17.84
C ASP A 251 -0.65 -13.09 -16.41
N GLY A 252 -0.09 -14.12 -15.76
CA GLY A 252 -0.38 -14.54 -14.40
C GLY A 252 -1.64 -15.38 -14.30
N LEU A 253 -2.09 -15.96 -15.40
CA LEU A 253 -3.04 -17.05 -15.44
C LEU A 253 -2.33 -18.35 -15.85
N PRO A 254 -2.75 -19.50 -15.32
CA PRO A 254 -2.16 -20.76 -15.71
C PRO A 254 -2.55 -21.15 -17.14
N ASP A 255 -1.56 -21.53 -17.94
CA ASP A 255 -1.75 -22.14 -19.25
C ASP A 255 -1.57 -23.67 -19.17
N PHE A 256 -1.97 -24.38 -20.23
CA PHE A 256 -1.73 -25.82 -20.34
C PHE A 256 -0.68 -26.11 -21.42
N LEU A 257 0.31 -26.91 -21.09
CA LEU A 257 1.25 -27.50 -22.03
C LEU A 257 1.17 -29.01 -22.00
N LYS A 258 1.25 -29.65 -23.16
CA LYS A 258 1.41 -31.11 -23.27
C LYS A 258 2.54 -31.41 -24.23
N CYS A 259 3.40 -32.34 -23.88
CA CYS A 259 4.27 -33.05 -24.83
C CYS A 259 4.12 -34.54 -24.58
N ASP A 260 3.80 -35.32 -25.61
CA ASP A 260 3.75 -36.78 -25.47
C ASP A 260 5.04 -37.48 -25.93
N THR A 261 5.06 -38.80 -25.78
CA THR A 261 6.21 -39.65 -26.09
C THR A 261 6.54 -39.70 -27.58
N THR A 262 5.67 -39.19 -28.46
CA THR A 262 5.93 -39.09 -29.91
C THR A 262 6.62 -37.77 -30.28
N GLY A 263 6.71 -36.83 -29.33
CA GLY A 263 7.25 -35.49 -29.55
C GLY A 263 6.23 -34.45 -30.01
N ASP A 264 4.93 -34.79 -30.07
CA ASP A 264 3.86 -33.81 -30.34
C ASP A 264 3.65 -32.94 -29.10
N CYS A 265 4.03 -31.67 -29.22
CA CYS A 265 3.93 -30.65 -28.18
C CYS A 265 2.89 -29.59 -28.54
N ARG A 266 1.97 -29.31 -27.62
CA ARG A 266 0.88 -28.32 -27.78
C ARG A 266 0.77 -27.43 -26.55
N SER A 267 0.36 -26.19 -26.76
CA SER A 267 -0.01 -25.25 -25.70
C SER A 267 -1.42 -24.71 -25.89
N TRP A 268 -2.10 -24.42 -24.78
CA TRP A 268 -3.37 -23.73 -24.72
C TRP A 268 -3.26 -22.59 -23.72
N THR A 269 -3.35 -21.36 -24.23
CA THR A 269 -3.24 -20.14 -23.41
C THR A 269 -4.58 -19.76 -22.81
N ASN A 270 -4.61 -19.47 -21.51
CA ASN A 270 -5.79 -18.95 -20.83
C ASN A 270 -5.94 -17.46 -21.14
N VAL A 271 -7.03 -17.06 -21.78
CA VAL A 271 -7.26 -15.68 -22.24
C VAL A 271 -8.30 -14.94 -21.39
N THR A 272 -8.56 -15.43 -20.18
CA THR A 272 -9.61 -14.85 -19.35
C THR A 272 -9.21 -13.50 -18.79
N SER A 273 -10.18 -12.60 -18.64
CA SER A 273 -9.96 -11.34 -17.93
C SER A 273 -10.00 -11.55 -16.41
N LYS A 274 -8.95 -11.12 -15.71
CA LYS A 274 -8.95 -11.02 -14.25
C LYS A 274 -10.00 -10.03 -13.75
N PRO A 275 -10.57 -10.23 -12.54
CA PRO A 275 -11.63 -9.39 -11.98
C PRO A 275 -11.09 -8.04 -11.44
N LEU A 276 -10.62 -7.17 -12.35
CA LEU A 276 -10.06 -5.86 -12.03
C LEU A 276 -11.08 -4.72 -12.27
N LEU A 277 -10.93 -3.62 -11.54
CA LEU A 277 -11.70 -2.40 -11.78
C LEU A 277 -11.27 -1.78 -13.12
N LYS A 278 -12.11 -1.88 -14.14
CA LYS A 278 -11.81 -1.35 -15.50
C LYS A 278 -12.32 0.06 -15.75
N SER A 279 -13.39 0.47 -15.06
CA SER A 279 -13.97 1.81 -15.25
C SER A 279 -14.75 2.31 -14.06
N ILE A 280 -14.75 3.63 -13.86
CA ILE A 280 -15.53 4.37 -12.88
C ILE A 280 -16.38 5.39 -13.63
N ILE A 281 -17.70 5.44 -13.38
CA ILE A 281 -18.60 6.44 -13.97
C ILE A 281 -19.16 7.28 -12.82
N THR A 282 -18.95 8.59 -12.89
CA THR A 282 -19.49 9.53 -11.88
C THR A 282 -20.97 9.84 -12.16
N GLY A 283 -21.67 10.38 -11.17
CA GLY A 283 -23.06 10.84 -11.34
C GLY A 283 -23.24 11.98 -12.36
N THR A 284 -22.15 12.60 -12.81
CA THR A 284 -22.14 13.62 -13.88
C THR A 284 -21.91 13.02 -15.27
N GLY A 285 -21.66 11.71 -15.38
CA GLY A 285 -21.38 11.02 -16.65
C GLY A 285 -19.91 11.05 -17.10
N THR A 286 -19.00 11.56 -16.26
CA THR A 286 -17.55 11.45 -16.49
C THR A 286 -17.13 10.00 -16.28
N THR A 287 -16.39 9.44 -17.23
CA THR A 287 -15.89 8.06 -17.14
C THR A 287 -14.37 8.06 -17.04
N THR A 288 -13.83 7.29 -16.10
CA THR A 288 -12.41 7.01 -15.97
C THR A 288 -12.18 5.53 -16.26
N TRP A 289 -11.29 5.18 -17.19
CA TRP A 289 -10.86 3.83 -17.53
C TRP A 289 -9.47 3.55 -16.92
N LEU A 290 -9.24 2.30 -16.56
CA LEU A 290 -7.97 1.81 -16.04
C LEU A 290 -7.54 0.58 -16.84
N ASP A 291 -6.35 0.63 -17.43
CA ASP A 291 -5.72 -0.53 -18.04
C ASP A 291 -4.61 -1.08 -17.15
N TYR A 292 -4.35 -2.38 -17.28
CA TYR A 292 -3.36 -3.10 -16.49
C TYR A 292 -2.45 -3.93 -17.39
N LYS A 293 -1.18 -4.04 -17.01
CA LYS A 293 -0.20 -4.91 -17.67
C LYS A 293 0.68 -5.61 -16.65
N PRO A 294 1.13 -6.85 -16.90
CA PRO A 294 2.02 -7.57 -15.99
C PRO A 294 3.45 -7.01 -16.06
N LEU A 295 4.26 -7.23 -15.01
CA LEU A 295 5.69 -6.86 -15.06
C LEU A 295 6.49 -7.66 -16.10
N THR A 296 5.95 -8.77 -16.60
CA THR A 296 6.50 -9.51 -17.75
C THR A 296 6.40 -8.72 -19.06
N ASP A 297 5.50 -7.72 -19.17
CA ASP A 297 5.36 -6.87 -20.33
C ASP A 297 6.41 -5.72 -20.32
N PRO A 298 7.37 -5.71 -21.28
CA PRO A 298 8.44 -4.72 -21.32
C PRO A 298 7.96 -3.29 -21.67
N SER A 299 6.73 -3.14 -22.17
CA SER A 299 6.16 -1.81 -22.43
C SER A 299 5.81 -1.06 -21.12
N VAL A 300 5.55 -1.78 -20.03
CA VAL A 300 5.17 -1.20 -18.73
C VAL A 300 6.26 -1.37 -17.67
N TYR A 301 7.18 -2.33 -17.81
CA TYR A 301 8.18 -2.61 -16.79
C TYR A 301 9.61 -2.78 -17.34
N THR A 302 10.59 -2.37 -16.55
CA THR A 302 12.02 -2.63 -16.80
C THR A 302 12.67 -3.19 -15.54
N LYS A 303 13.11 -4.45 -15.60
CA LYS A 303 13.76 -5.15 -14.48
C LYS A 303 15.07 -4.47 -14.09
N GLY A 304 15.33 -4.38 -12.78
CA GLY A 304 16.63 -3.99 -12.24
C GLY A 304 17.74 -4.97 -12.59
N THR A 305 19.00 -4.55 -12.37
CA THR A 305 20.19 -5.39 -12.61
C THR A 305 21.14 -5.46 -11.42
N ASN A 306 20.79 -4.84 -10.30
CA ASN A 306 21.60 -4.71 -9.09
C ASN A 306 21.01 -5.47 -7.90
N GLY A 307 20.03 -6.35 -8.14
CA GLY A 307 19.52 -7.29 -7.15
C GLY A 307 20.61 -8.26 -6.70
N ALA A 308 20.75 -8.40 -5.39
CA ALA A 308 21.65 -9.34 -4.74
C ALA A 308 21.00 -9.80 -3.45
N TYR A 309 21.18 -11.07 -3.11
CA TYR A 309 20.64 -11.63 -1.87
C TYR A 309 20.95 -10.72 -0.66
N PRO A 310 19.95 -10.43 0.21
CA PRO A 310 18.57 -10.92 0.21
C PRO A 310 17.57 -10.08 -0.62
N ASN A 311 18.02 -9.01 -1.29
CA ASN A 311 17.18 -8.08 -2.06
C ASN A 311 17.27 -8.41 -3.56
N ILE A 312 16.33 -9.17 -4.10
CA ILE A 312 16.38 -9.63 -5.49
C ILE A 312 15.45 -8.81 -6.40
N ASP A 313 15.86 -8.64 -7.65
CA ASP A 313 15.04 -8.01 -8.70
C ASP A 313 13.97 -8.98 -9.19
N ILE A 314 12.72 -8.54 -9.20
CA ILE A 314 11.59 -9.39 -9.62
C ILE A 314 11.09 -9.02 -11.00
N GLN A 315 10.63 -10.03 -11.74
CA GLN A 315 9.85 -9.88 -12.96
C GLN A 315 8.87 -11.05 -13.00
N ASN A 316 7.67 -10.81 -12.46
CA ASN A 316 6.59 -11.79 -12.37
C ASN A 316 5.33 -11.22 -13.01
N ALA A 317 4.27 -12.01 -13.10
CA ALA A 317 3.03 -11.58 -13.71
C ALA A 317 2.15 -10.66 -12.84
N ARG A 318 2.76 -9.96 -11.86
CA ARG A 318 2.06 -8.97 -11.05
C ARG A 318 1.56 -7.86 -11.97
N LEU A 319 0.27 -7.57 -11.90
CA LEU A 319 -0.32 -6.49 -12.67
C LEU A 319 -0.02 -5.13 -12.03
N VAL A 320 0.30 -4.17 -12.88
CA VAL A 320 0.40 -2.74 -12.56
C VAL A 320 -0.52 -1.96 -13.47
N VAL A 321 -0.98 -0.80 -13.00
CA VAL A 321 -1.77 0.12 -13.83
C VAL A 321 -0.88 0.60 -14.97
N SER A 322 -1.27 0.38 -16.22
CA SER A 322 -0.50 0.81 -17.39
C SER A 322 -1.01 2.14 -17.95
N SER A 323 -2.30 2.43 -17.78
CA SER A 323 -2.92 3.69 -18.15
C SER A 323 -4.07 4.03 -17.21
N VAL A 324 -4.30 5.33 -17.02
CA VAL A 324 -5.56 5.87 -16.51
C VAL A 324 -6.04 6.91 -17.51
N GLU A 325 -7.27 6.77 -17.98
CA GLU A 325 -7.84 7.66 -18.98
C GLU A 325 -9.17 8.21 -18.48
N THR A 326 -9.39 9.51 -18.53
CA THR A 326 -10.65 10.16 -18.14
C THR A 326 -11.24 10.92 -19.31
N ARG A 327 -12.54 10.74 -19.54
CA ARG A 327 -13.32 11.51 -20.53
C ARG A 327 -14.61 12.03 -19.90
N THR A 328 -15.00 13.21 -20.35
CA THR A 328 -16.34 13.76 -20.06
C THR A 328 -17.28 13.45 -21.22
N ASN A 329 -18.58 13.39 -20.95
CA ASN A 329 -19.61 13.27 -21.97
C ASN A 329 -19.90 14.59 -22.73
N LEU A 330 -19.28 15.71 -22.32
CA LEU A 330 -19.55 17.05 -22.85
C LEU A 330 -18.59 17.44 -23.98
N PHE A 331 -17.37 16.87 -24.02
CA PHE A 331 -16.33 17.19 -24.99
C PHE A 331 -15.53 15.94 -25.33
N ASN A 332 -15.00 15.84 -26.56
CA ASN A 332 -14.14 14.74 -27.01
C ASN A 332 -12.71 14.79 -26.43
N TRP A 333 -12.50 15.52 -25.33
CA TRP A 333 -11.20 15.65 -24.70
C TRP A 333 -10.86 14.43 -23.87
N LYS A 334 -9.64 13.94 -24.06
CA LYS A 334 -9.03 12.84 -23.33
C LYS A 334 -7.95 13.41 -22.42
N ASP A 335 -8.04 13.05 -21.14
CA ASP A 335 -6.95 13.23 -20.17
C ASP A 335 -6.44 11.84 -19.78
N ALA A 336 -5.19 11.53 -20.12
CA ALA A 336 -4.63 10.22 -19.87
C ALA A 336 -3.22 10.28 -19.29
N THR A 337 -2.96 9.41 -18.33
CA THR A 337 -1.62 9.16 -17.80
C THR A 337 -1.21 7.74 -18.12
N TYR A 338 -0.05 7.58 -18.77
CA TYR A 338 0.56 6.28 -19.02
C TYR A 338 1.72 6.06 -18.04
N TYR A 339 1.78 4.86 -17.48
CA TYR A 339 2.79 4.52 -16.48
C TYR A 339 3.84 3.57 -17.02
N LYS A 340 5.08 3.76 -16.55
CA LYS A 340 6.16 2.79 -16.66
C LYS A 340 6.85 2.64 -15.32
N TYR A 341 7.20 1.41 -14.97
CA TYR A 341 7.78 1.05 -13.68
C TYR A 341 9.15 0.43 -13.90
N GLY A 342 10.03 0.51 -12.91
CA GLY A 342 11.25 -0.28 -12.97
C GLY A 342 11.90 -0.54 -11.63
N ASP A 343 12.82 -1.49 -11.68
CA ASP A 343 13.62 -1.92 -10.53
C ASP A 343 12.74 -2.39 -9.36
N ALA A 344 11.74 -3.24 -9.62
CA ALA A 344 10.95 -3.84 -8.55
C ALA A 344 11.81 -4.84 -7.78
N LYS A 345 11.85 -4.72 -6.45
CA LYS A 345 12.63 -5.61 -5.58
C LYS A 345 11.78 -6.24 -4.48
N VAL A 346 12.17 -7.44 -4.07
CA VAL A 346 11.65 -8.12 -2.88
C VAL A 346 12.82 -8.48 -1.97
N ASN A 347 12.61 -8.37 -0.67
CA ASN A 347 13.52 -8.87 0.36
C ASN A 347 13.04 -10.24 0.83
N LEU A 348 13.91 -11.24 0.73
CA LEU A 348 13.58 -12.61 1.08
C LEU A 348 13.71 -12.94 2.58
N LYS A 349 14.23 -12.03 3.40
CA LYS A 349 14.33 -12.18 4.86
C LYS A 349 13.14 -11.58 5.62
N GLY A 350 11.97 -11.56 4.98
CA GLY A 350 10.71 -11.15 5.61
C GLY A 350 10.35 -9.67 5.54
N ARG A 351 11.11 -8.80 4.86
CA ARG A 351 10.63 -7.41 4.59
C ARG A 351 9.65 -7.32 3.42
N GLY A 352 9.47 -8.41 2.66
CA GLY A 352 8.55 -8.48 1.55
C GLY A 352 8.94 -7.53 0.41
N SER A 353 7.93 -6.97 -0.25
CA SER A 353 8.12 -6.04 -1.38
C SER A 353 8.83 -4.75 -0.91
N LEU A 354 9.96 -4.42 -1.56
CA LEU A 354 10.67 -3.15 -1.35
C LEU A 354 10.15 -2.03 -2.28
N GLY A 355 9.14 -2.33 -3.10
CA GLY A 355 8.56 -1.40 -4.07
C GLY A 355 9.36 -1.34 -5.38
N PHE A 356 9.01 -0.37 -6.23
CA PHE A 356 9.75 -0.04 -7.45
C PHE A 356 10.87 0.96 -7.14
N GLY A 357 12.03 0.81 -7.76
CA GLY A 357 13.11 1.81 -7.66
C GLY A 357 12.77 3.11 -8.39
N TRP A 358 11.88 3.06 -9.39
CA TRP A 358 11.32 4.24 -10.02
C TRP A 358 9.95 4.01 -10.67
N ILE A 359 9.19 5.09 -10.81
CA ILE A 359 7.93 5.15 -11.56
C ILE A 359 8.00 6.37 -12.48
N GLU A 360 7.65 6.17 -13.75
CA GLU A 360 7.44 7.21 -14.75
C GLU A 360 5.94 7.36 -15.04
N ALA A 361 5.45 8.59 -15.02
CA ALA A 361 4.10 8.96 -15.42
C ALA A 361 4.19 9.94 -16.60
N ARG A 362 3.60 9.58 -17.73
CA ARG A 362 3.53 10.42 -18.92
C ARG A 362 2.10 10.88 -19.12
N ASP A 363 1.88 12.18 -19.00
CA ASP A 363 0.57 12.79 -19.16
C ASP A 363 0.35 13.19 -20.62
N ASP A 364 -0.81 12.80 -21.15
CA ASP A 364 -1.24 12.99 -22.53
C ASP A 364 -2.63 13.64 -22.54
N TYR A 365 -2.73 14.75 -23.27
CA TYR A 365 -3.95 15.51 -23.43
C TYR A 365 -4.26 15.59 -24.93
N LEU A 366 -5.29 14.85 -25.36
CA LEU A 366 -5.63 14.74 -26.77
C LEU A 366 -7.05 15.23 -27.07
N ASP A 367 -7.16 15.86 -28.25
CA ASP A 367 -8.36 15.94 -29.07
C ASP A 367 -8.04 15.23 -30.40
N ASN A 368 -8.22 13.91 -30.49
CA ASN A 368 -8.20 13.01 -31.68
C ASN A 368 -7.20 13.26 -32.85
N VAL A 369 -6.22 14.14 -32.71
CA VAL A 369 -5.21 14.50 -33.72
C VAL A 369 -3.89 13.87 -33.30
N GLU A 370 -3.18 13.26 -34.26
CA GLU A 370 -1.89 12.60 -34.05
C GLU A 370 -0.93 13.39 -33.15
N LEU A 371 -0.10 12.67 -32.40
CA LEU A 371 0.90 13.15 -31.45
C LEU A 371 1.88 14.16 -32.10
N THR A 372 1.52 15.44 -32.18
CA THR A 372 2.40 16.52 -32.67
C THR A 372 2.90 17.44 -31.54
N HIS A 373 2.66 17.11 -30.27
CA HIS A 373 3.01 17.98 -29.14
C HIS A 373 3.84 17.24 -28.09
N ALA A 374 4.74 17.99 -27.47
CA ALA A 374 5.57 17.49 -26.38
C ALA A 374 4.72 17.21 -25.13
N LEU A 375 4.96 16.08 -24.47
CA LEU A 375 4.19 15.60 -23.32
C LEU A 375 4.93 15.83 -22.01
N LYS A 376 4.20 15.95 -20.91
CA LYS A 376 4.80 16.00 -19.58
C LYS A 376 5.17 14.59 -19.15
N LEU A 377 6.42 14.38 -18.72
CA LEU A 377 6.88 13.14 -18.13
C LEU A 377 7.43 13.41 -16.73
N THR A 378 6.89 12.75 -15.72
CA THR A 378 7.42 12.79 -14.35
C THR A 378 8.07 11.46 -14.00
N ARG A 379 9.35 11.49 -13.63
CA ARG A 379 10.10 10.34 -13.11
C ARG A 379 10.33 10.50 -11.62
N THR A 380 9.73 9.62 -10.82
CA THR A 380 9.94 9.54 -9.38
C THR A 380 10.85 8.36 -9.06
N GLN A 381 11.94 8.62 -8.34
CA GLN A 381 12.85 7.58 -7.85
C GLN A 381 12.63 7.34 -6.36
N TYR A 382 12.70 6.08 -5.95
CA TYR A 382 12.45 5.65 -4.58
C TYR A 382 13.67 4.93 -4.02
N ARG A 383 13.86 5.10 -2.71
CA ARG A 383 14.81 4.34 -1.90
C ARG A 383 14.24 2.95 -1.65
N GLN A 384 15.08 1.93 -1.80
CA GLN A 384 14.72 0.53 -1.53
C GLN A 384 15.57 -0.07 -0.42
N ASP A 385 16.51 0.68 0.13
CA ASP A 385 17.36 0.28 1.25
C ASP A 385 16.71 0.62 2.60
N TYR A 386 16.78 -0.30 3.54
CA TYR A 386 16.28 -0.11 4.89
C TYR A 386 17.14 0.89 5.68
N PRO A 387 16.56 1.81 6.50
CA PRO A 387 15.12 1.98 6.78
C PRO A 387 14.39 2.96 5.85
N TYR A 388 14.99 3.33 4.74
CA TYR A 388 14.48 4.35 3.82
C TYR A 388 13.54 3.78 2.75
N THR A 389 13.18 2.50 2.80
CA THR A 389 12.32 1.85 1.82
C THR A 389 11.03 2.64 1.56
N GLY A 390 10.74 2.94 0.30
CA GLY A 390 9.57 3.72 -0.15
C GLY A 390 9.74 5.24 -0.08
N GLN A 391 10.83 5.76 0.48
CA GLN A 391 11.08 7.20 0.51
C GLN A 391 11.51 7.72 -0.86
N VAL A 392 10.97 8.85 -1.30
CA VAL A 392 11.28 9.44 -2.61
C VAL A 392 12.67 10.06 -2.59
N SER A 393 13.64 9.51 -3.33
CA SER A 393 15.00 10.08 -3.43
C SER A 393 15.07 11.28 -4.38
N SER A 394 14.35 11.21 -5.50
CA SER A 394 14.25 12.32 -6.46
C SER A 394 12.95 12.31 -7.25
N ILE A 395 12.57 13.50 -7.73
CA ILE A 395 11.50 13.69 -8.71
C ILE A 395 12.08 14.55 -9.82
N GLU A 396 12.01 14.07 -11.05
CA GLU A 396 12.41 14.83 -12.23
C GLU A 396 11.21 14.96 -13.16
N GLU A 397 10.91 16.19 -13.58
CA GLU A 397 9.84 16.47 -14.53
C GLU A 397 10.46 16.94 -15.84
N TYR A 398 9.99 16.38 -16.95
CA TYR A 398 10.48 16.64 -18.29
C TYR A 398 9.36 17.10 -19.22
N LEU A 399 9.74 17.92 -20.19
CA LEU A 399 9.05 18.01 -21.46
C LEU A 399 9.64 16.94 -22.39
N ASP A 400 8.84 15.95 -22.77
CA ASP A 400 9.22 14.88 -23.69
C ASP A 400 8.73 15.23 -25.10
N ASN A 401 9.67 15.50 -26.01
CA ASN A 401 9.35 16.06 -27.32
C ASN A 401 8.81 15.03 -28.32
N GLY A 402 8.70 13.75 -27.93
CA GLY A 402 8.23 12.68 -28.82
C GLY A 402 9.24 12.19 -29.86
N ASP A 403 10.34 12.93 -30.07
CA ASP A 403 11.46 12.57 -30.95
C ASP A 403 12.59 11.80 -30.22
N GLY A 404 12.33 11.39 -28.98
CA GLY A 404 13.31 10.75 -28.08
C GLY A 404 14.14 11.74 -27.27
N THR A 405 14.01 13.05 -27.49
CA THR A 405 14.65 14.08 -26.64
C THR A 405 13.75 14.48 -25.47
N LYS A 406 14.37 14.79 -24.34
CA LYS A 406 13.70 15.24 -23.11
C LYS A 406 14.39 16.48 -22.58
N GLN A 407 13.60 17.49 -22.23
CA GLN A 407 14.08 18.69 -21.56
C GLN A 407 13.63 18.68 -20.10
N LEU A 408 14.58 18.79 -19.17
CA LEU A 408 14.30 18.87 -17.74
C LEU A 408 13.63 20.22 -17.41
N LEU A 409 12.52 20.18 -16.68
CA LEU A 409 11.76 21.36 -16.23
C LEU A 409 11.89 21.56 -14.72
N ASN A 410 11.90 20.46 -13.96
CA ASN A 410 12.04 20.50 -12.51
C ASN A 410 12.83 19.29 -12.02
N ARG A 411 13.68 19.50 -11.02
CA ARG A 411 14.36 18.41 -10.30
C ARG A 411 14.32 18.65 -8.80
N GLN A 412 13.68 17.72 -8.11
CA GLN A 412 13.68 17.62 -6.66
C GLN A 412 14.62 16.52 -6.21
N LEU A 413 15.47 16.79 -5.22
CA LEU A 413 16.36 15.83 -4.55
C LEU A 413 16.03 15.83 -3.06
N ASN A 414 15.88 14.64 -2.48
CA ASN A 414 15.58 14.48 -1.06
C ASN A 414 16.65 13.63 -0.38
N GLN A 415 17.07 14.03 0.81
CA GLN A 415 17.88 13.20 1.69
C GLN A 415 17.22 13.07 3.05
N TYR A 416 17.31 11.88 3.60
CA TYR A 416 16.65 11.51 4.83
C TYR A 416 17.67 11.15 5.89
N LYS A 417 17.33 11.39 7.15
CA LYS A 417 18.07 10.87 8.31
C LYS A 417 17.19 9.91 9.07
N GLN A 418 17.81 8.86 9.60
CA GLN A 418 17.13 7.95 10.51
C GLN A 418 17.38 8.39 11.95
N ARG A 419 16.39 8.12 12.79
CA ARG A 419 16.51 8.09 14.24
C ARG A 419 16.10 6.72 14.73
N ILE A 420 16.90 6.19 15.65
CA ILE A 420 16.70 4.87 16.22
C ILE A 420 16.27 5.05 17.67
N SER A 421 15.17 4.42 18.06
CA SER A 421 14.64 4.45 19.43
C SER A 421 14.22 3.05 19.88
N HIS A 422 13.75 2.93 21.13
CA HIS A 422 13.22 1.68 21.70
C HIS A 422 14.21 0.51 21.54
N SER A 423 15.46 0.71 21.97
CA SER A 423 16.54 -0.29 21.90
C SER A 423 16.79 -0.87 20.51
N GLY A 424 16.70 -0.03 19.46
CA GLY A 424 16.96 -0.46 18.08
C GLY A 424 15.75 -0.98 17.32
N LYS A 425 14.56 -0.97 17.93
CA LYS A 425 13.36 -1.58 17.32
C LYS A 425 12.56 -0.60 16.45
N VAL A 426 12.64 0.68 16.74
CA VAL A 426 11.87 1.71 16.04
C VAL A 426 12.82 2.61 15.27
N HIS A 427 12.63 2.65 13.95
CA HIS A 427 13.35 3.56 13.05
C HIS A 427 12.38 4.62 12.55
N SER A 428 12.59 5.86 12.98
CA SER A 428 11.89 7.02 12.44
C SER A 428 12.75 7.64 11.35
N VAL A 429 12.14 8.01 10.23
CA VAL A 429 12.84 8.58 9.09
C VAL A 429 12.31 9.99 8.86
N ASP A 430 13.20 10.97 8.97
CA ASP A 430 12.87 12.37 8.82
C ASP A 430 13.53 12.90 7.53
N LEU A 431 12.79 13.71 6.76
CA LEU A 431 13.36 14.47 5.64
C LEU A 431 14.37 15.47 6.21
N TYR A 432 15.65 15.22 5.97
CA TYR A 432 16.74 16.04 6.48
C TYR A 432 17.00 17.23 5.55
N THR A 433 17.04 16.96 4.26
CA THR A 433 17.31 17.98 3.25
C THR A 433 16.48 17.78 2.02
N ASN A 434 16.13 18.89 1.38
CA ASN A 434 15.48 18.92 0.10
C ASN A 434 16.11 20.01 -0.77
N ARG A 435 16.24 19.75 -2.06
CA ARG A 435 16.62 20.74 -3.05
C ARG A 435 15.67 20.65 -4.24
N ASN A 436 15.13 21.78 -4.67
CA ASN A 436 14.29 21.89 -5.86
C ASN A 436 14.92 22.87 -6.86
N ASP A 437 15.32 22.34 -8.01
CA ASP A 437 15.86 23.07 -9.16
C ASP A 437 14.76 23.24 -10.22
N VAL A 438 14.56 24.47 -10.71
CA VAL A 438 13.57 24.81 -11.75
C VAL A 438 14.30 25.32 -12.98
N TYR A 439 13.92 24.82 -14.15
CA TYR A 439 14.57 25.11 -15.43
C TYR A 439 13.62 25.87 -16.36
N GLY A 440 14.19 26.64 -17.29
CA GLY A 440 13.44 27.41 -18.26
C GLY A 440 12.78 26.54 -19.30
N PHE A 441 11.50 26.80 -19.56
CA PHE A 441 10.70 26.04 -20.53
C PHE A 441 11.25 26.13 -21.96
N THR A 442 11.81 27.27 -22.38
CA THR A 442 12.38 27.44 -23.74
C THR A 442 13.90 27.33 -23.76
N SER A 443 14.58 27.78 -22.71
CA SER A 443 16.05 27.83 -22.69
C SER A 443 16.71 26.55 -22.19
N GLY A 444 16.00 25.74 -21.38
CA GLY A 444 16.59 24.60 -20.66
C GLY A 444 17.56 24.99 -19.54
N ASP A 445 17.83 26.28 -19.35
CA ASP A 445 18.76 26.77 -18.33
C ASP A 445 18.14 26.69 -16.94
N LEU A 446 18.95 26.45 -15.91
CA LEU A 446 18.52 26.57 -14.52
C LEU A 446 18.09 28.01 -14.22
N ILE A 447 16.89 28.23 -13.70
CA ILE A 447 16.34 29.57 -13.37
C ILE A 447 16.41 29.82 -11.87
N LYS A 448 16.07 28.81 -11.07
CA LYS A 448 15.92 28.94 -9.61
C LYS A 448 16.30 27.64 -8.95
N SER A 449 16.98 27.73 -7.82
CA SER A 449 17.15 26.60 -6.90
C SER A 449 16.68 27.00 -5.50
N THR A 450 15.97 26.11 -4.82
CA THR A 450 15.59 26.27 -3.42
C THR A 450 16.11 25.08 -2.63
N ALA A 451 16.85 25.34 -1.56
CA ALA A 451 17.33 24.32 -0.64
C ALA A 451 16.63 24.47 0.72
N ILE A 452 16.26 23.34 1.31
CA ILE A 452 15.64 23.25 2.63
C ILE A 452 16.47 22.29 3.47
N MET A 453 16.74 22.66 4.72
CA MET A 453 17.37 21.81 5.72
C MET A 453 16.57 21.81 7.02
N ASN A 454 16.19 20.63 7.48
CA ASN A 454 15.59 20.40 8.79
C ASN A 454 16.67 19.88 9.74
N SER A 455 16.78 20.46 10.93
CA SER A 455 17.71 20.00 11.97
C SER A 455 17.08 20.19 13.36
N ASN A 456 17.76 19.66 14.38
CA ASN A 456 17.28 19.69 15.77
C ASN A 456 15.86 19.15 15.90
N ILE A 457 15.57 18.05 15.20
CA ILE A 457 14.27 17.40 15.28
C ILE A 457 14.21 16.67 16.62
N ASP A 458 13.23 17.01 17.46
CA ASP A 458 13.07 16.39 18.78
C ASP A 458 12.53 14.96 18.68
N GLU A 459 12.46 14.23 19.80
CA GLU A 459 12.07 12.81 19.87
C GLU A 459 10.66 12.50 19.31
N TYR A 460 9.79 13.50 19.20
CA TYR A 460 8.42 13.39 18.68
C TYR A 460 8.26 13.85 17.22
N GLY A 461 9.35 14.31 16.59
CA GLY A 461 9.36 14.73 15.18
C GLY A 461 9.20 16.24 14.99
N ASN A 462 9.21 17.04 16.07
CA ASN A 462 9.08 18.48 15.95
C ASN A 462 10.40 19.09 15.45
N ILE A 463 10.34 19.89 14.38
CA ILE A 463 11.51 20.50 13.76
C ILE A 463 11.97 21.71 14.60
N GLY A 464 13.11 21.60 15.28
CA GLY A 464 13.69 22.68 16.09
C GLY A 464 14.43 23.74 15.27
N ARG A 465 14.90 23.42 14.06
CA ARG A 465 15.48 24.41 13.15
C ARG A 465 15.19 24.07 11.69
N LEU A 466 14.64 25.03 10.98
CA LEU A 466 14.36 24.99 9.54
C LEU A 466 15.17 26.09 8.86
N SER A 467 15.97 25.73 7.86
CA SER A 467 16.71 26.67 7.03
C SER A 467 16.28 26.54 5.58
N VAL A 468 15.94 27.66 4.95
CA VAL A 468 15.54 27.76 3.54
C VAL A 468 16.47 28.75 2.86
N ALA A 469 17.04 28.35 1.72
CA ALA A 469 17.89 29.21 0.90
C ALA A 469 17.41 29.20 -0.55
N HIS A 470 17.24 30.40 -1.12
CA HIS A 470 16.91 30.60 -2.52
C HIS A 470 18.13 31.09 -3.28
N TYR A 471 18.47 30.38 -4.35
CA TYR A 471 19.62 30.65 -5.20
C TYR A 471 19.16 31.13 -6.58
N LYS A 472 19.96 32.04 -7.15
CA LYS A 472 19.85 32.46 -8.55
C LYS A 472 21.18 32.17 -9.26
N PRO A 473 21.16 31.72 -10.52
CA PRO A 473 22.39 31.59 -11.31
C PRO A 473 23.11 32.94 -11.46
N THR A 474 24.44 32.94 -11.38
CA THR A 474 25.30 34.13 -11.56
C THR A 474 25.73 34.37 -13.00
N VAL A 475 25.44 33.45 -13.94
CA VAL A 475 25.75 33.60 -15.36
C VAL A 475 24.48 33.38 -16.19
N THR A 476 24.17 34.34 -17.07
CA THR A 476 23.09 34.25 -18.07
C THR A 476 23.69 33.91 -19.44
N GLY A 477 23.33 32.77 -20.01
CA GLY A 477 23.75 32.37 -21.36
C GLY A 477 23.52 30.88 -21.59
N ALA A 478 23.09 30.53 -22.81
CA ALA A 478 22.84 29.15 -23.24
C ALA A 478 24.07 28.28 -22.99
N GLY A 479 23.93 27.25 -22.13
CA GLY A 479 25.02 26.35 -21.79
C GLY A 479 25.48 26.39 -20.33
N ALA A 480 24.75 27.06 -19.44
CA ALA A 480 24.87 26.88 -17.99
C ALA A 480 24.32 25.49 -17.59
N THR A 481 24.97 24.43 -18.07
CA THR A 481 24.69 23.06 -17.66
C THR A 481 25.07 22.91 -16.20
N SER A 482 24.24 22.26 -15.39
CA SER A 482 24.61 21.84 -14.04
C SER A 482 25.58 20.65 -14.11
N ASN A 483 26.67 20.76 -14.86
CA ASN A 483 27.69 19.73 -14.96
C ASN A 483 28.71 19.92 -13.84
N ASN A 484 28.26 19.65 -12.62
CA ASN A 484 28.98 18.89 -11.58
C ASN A 484 28.30 19.12 -10.23
N LEU A 485 27.41 18.20 -9.85
CA LEU A 485 27.32 17.80 -8.45
C LEU A 485 27.36 16.28 -8.40
N ALA A 486 28.44 15.72 -8.91
CA ALA A 486 28.80 14.35 -8.61
C ALA A 486 29.27 14.28 -7.15
N SER A 487 28.72 13.31 -6.43
CA SER A 487 29.29 12.69 -5.23
C SER A 487 29.22 13.44 -3.89
N ALA A 488 28.35 12.91 -3.03
CA ALA A 488 28.71 12.39 -1.71
C ALA A 488 29.73 13.19 -0.89
N THR A 489 29.34 14.34 -0.35
CA THR A 489 29.84 14.84 0.96
C THR A 489 29.05 16.06 1.41
N THR A 490 28.30 15.89 2.51
CA THR A 490 28.02 16.80 3.65
C THR A 490 27.83 18.32 3.48
N VAL A 491 27.95 18.92 2.30
CA VAL A 491 27.92 20.38 2.11
C VAL A 491 26.83 20.72 1.09
N MET A 492 25.65 21.07 1.59
CA MET A 492 24.55 21.60 0.79
C MET A 492 24.70 23.12 0.53
N TYR A 493 25.93 23.60 0.48
CA TYR A 493 26.27 24.95 0.06
C TYR A 493 27.11 24.79 -1.22
N PRO A 494 26.71 25.34 -2.37
CA PRO A 494 27.62 25.43 -3.50
C PRO A 494 28.78 26.34 -3.07
N THR A 495 29.89 25.75 -2.63
CA THR A 495 31.14 26.46 -2.32
C THR A 495 31.92 26.79 -3.59
N THR A 496 31.45 26.32 -4.74
CA THR A 496 31.98 26.64 -6.07
C THR A 496 30.85 27.16 -6.98
N ASN A 497 31.10 28.35 -7.55
CA ASN A 497 30.19 29.17 -8.38
C ASN A 497 29.70 28.37 -9.63
N PRO A 498 28.40 28.44 -10.01
CA PRO A 498 27.76 29.65 -10.55
C PRO A 498 26.41 30.03 -9.89
N MET A 499 26.28 29.95 -8.56
CA MET A 499 25.05 30.38 -7.87
C MET A 499 25.35 31.31 -6.71
N SER A 500 24.62 32.43 -6.61
CA SER A 500 24.61 33.29 -5.44
C SER A 500 23.34 33.08 -4.62
N VAL A 501 23.49 33.07 -3.30
CA VAL A 501 22.34 33.10 -2.37
C VAL A 501 21.66 34.45 -2.53
N ASN A 502 20.37 34.44 -2.85
CA ASN A 502 19.58 35.66 -3.03
C ASN A 502 18.83 36.01 -1.73
N PHE A 503 18.13 35.02 -1.17
CA PHE A 503 17.36 35.15 0.06
C PHE A 503 17.52 33.90 0.93
N THR A 504 17.50 34.10 2.26
CA THR A 504 17.43 33.01 3.24
C THR A 504 16.30 33.25 4.23
N THR A 505 15.77 32.15 4.76
CA THR A 505 14.85 32.17 5.89
C THR A 505 15.28 31.09 6.85
N GLU A 506 15.57 31.48 8.08
CA GLU A 506 15.87 30.56 9.18
C GLU A 506 14.78 30.66 10.22
N THR A 507 14.25 29.52 10.65
CA THR A 507 13.29 29.42 11.74
C THR A 507 13.88 28.54 12.82
N ILE A 508 14.02 29.06 14.04
CA ILE A 508 14.44 28.32 15.23
C ILE A 508 13.23 28.21 16.16
N ASN A 509 12.80 26.97 16.40
CA ASN A 509 11.67 26.65 17.24
C ASN A 509 12.13 25.94 18.51
N THR A 510 11.50 26.27 19.63
CA THR A 510 11.56 25.45 20.84
C THR A 510 10.17 24.91 21.14
N TYR A 511 10.09 23.67 21.59
CA TYR A 511 8.82 23.02 21.94
C TYR A 511 8.83 22.62 23.41
N ASP A 512 7.66 22.62 23.99
CA ASP A 512 7.36 22.00 25.27
C ASP A 512 6.64 20.67 25.00
N ASN A 513 7.09 19.61 25.66
CA ASN A 513 6.56 18.26 25.53
C ASN A 513 6.24 17.73 26.93
N ASP A 514 4.95 17.62 27.25
CA ASP A 514 4.48 16.98 28.48
C ASP A 514 4.03 15.55 28.15
N SER A 515 4.95 14.60 28.32
CA SER A 515 4.69 13.18 28.06
C SER A 515 3.77 12.54 29.10
N ALA A 516 3.60 13.15 30.28
CA ALA A 516 2.67 12.65 31.30
C ALA A 516 1.21 12.92 30.92
N LYS A 517 0.96 14.09 30.31
CA LYS A 517 -0.38 14.49 29.81
C LYS A 517 -0.59 14.26 28.31
N TRP A 518 0.43 13.77 27.61
CA TRP A 518 0.44 13.65 26.14
C TRP A 518 0.21 14.99 25.41
N HIS A 519 0.66 16.10 26.00
CA HIS A 519 0.71 17.39 25.32
C HIS A 519 2.07 17.55 24.63
N LEU A 520 2.16 17.02 23.41
CA LEU A 520 3.39 17.01 22.61
C LEU A 520 3.37 18.15 21.57
N GLY A 521 4.56 18.63 21.19
CA GLY A 521 4.76 19.61 20.12
C GLY A 521 4.22 21.01 20.42
N ARG A 522 4.15 21.41 21.70
CA ARG A 522 3.67 22.74 22.07
C ARG A 522 4.75 23.78 21.79
N LEU A 523 4.67 24.46 20.66
CA LEU A 523 5.62 25.50 20.28
C LEU A 523 5.70 26.55 21.39
N LYS A 524 6.89 26.77 21.95
CA LYS A 524 7.15 27.70 23.07
C LYS A 524 7.74 29.01 22.58
N THR A 525 8.69 28.94 21.65
CA THR A 525 9.24 30.10 20.95
C THR A 525 9.45 29.79 19.48
N ALA A 526 9.29 30.80 18.63
CA ALA A 526 9.69 30.78 17.24
C ALA A 526 10.49 32.04 16.92
N GLU A 527 11.71 31.87 16.44
CA GLU A 527 12.55 32.95 15.95
C GLU A 527 12.73 32.80 14.44
N VAL A 528 12.26 33.79 13.67
CA VAL A 528 12.34 33.77 12.21
C VAL A 528 13.27 34.88 11.74
N THR A 529 14.37 34.50 11.12
CA THR A 529 15.38 35.40 10.56
C THR A 529 15.33 35.35 9.05
N HIS A 530 15.09 36.50 8.42
CA HIS A 530 15.18 36.67 6.96
C HIS A 530 16.49 37.35 6.60
N GLY A 531 17.24 36.74 5.68
CA GLY A 531 18.46 37.30 5.12
C GLY A 531 18.29 37.60 3.63
N ALA A 532 19.00 38.62 3.15
CA ALA A 532 19.16 38.91 1.73
C ALA A 532 20.61 39.33 1.46
N ILE A 533 21.09 39.10 0.24
CA ILE A 533 22.46 39.48 -0.13
C ILE A 533 22.67 40.99 0.08
N ASN A 534 23.83 41.36 0.62
CA ASN A 534 24.22 42.75 0.91
C ASN A 534 23.22 43.54 1.78
N THR A 535 22.35 42.85 2.52
CA THR A 535 21.34 43.46 3.39
C THR A 535 21.43 42.85 4.78
N PRO A 536 21.43 43.65 5.87
CA PRO A 536 21.36 43.12 7.22
C PRO A 536 20.12 42.22 7.41
N SER A 537 20.29 41.10 8.10
CA SER A 537 19.17 40.20 8.36
C SER A 537 18.17 40.81 9.35
N ILE A 538 16.89 40.45 9.21
CA ILE A 538 15.81 40.89 10.07
C ILE A 538 15.25 39.68 10.81
N THR A 539 15.25 39.74 12.13
CA THR A 539 14.75 38.68 13.01
C THR A 539 13.46 39.10 13.70
N ARG A 540 12.48 38.19 13.74
CA ARG A 540 11.24 38.36 14.51
C ARG A 540 11.04 37.15 15.41
N THR A 541 10.93 37.42 16.71
CA THR A 541 10.68 36.40 17.74
C THR A 541 9.21 36.41 18.14
N SER A 542 8.65 35.22 18.37
CA SER A 542 7.33 35.02 18.98
C SER A 542 7.44 34.03 20.14
N SER A 543 6.63 34.20 21.18
CA SER A 543 6.52 33.26 22.30
C SER A 543 5.07 32.86 22.53
N PHE A 544 4.87 31.64 23.04
CA PHE A 544 3.55 31.05 23.25
C PHE A 544 3.51 30.40 24.64
N THR A 545 2.35 30.50 25.29
CA THR A 545 2.10 29.82 26.58
C THR A 545 0.80 29.04 26.50
N TYR A 546 0.69 28.00 27.33
CA TYR A 546 -0.44 27.09 27.33
C TYR A 546 -1.06 26.99 28.73
N ASN A 547 -2.35 26.67 28.80
CA ASN A 547 -3.02 26.38 30.06
C ASN A 547 -2.74 24.93 30.51
N SER A 548 -3.29 24.52 31.66
CA SER A 548 -3.12 23.18 32.23
C SER A 548 -3.62 22.04 31.33
N ASP A 549 -4.56 22.36 30.45
CA ASP A 549 -5.23 21.46 29.50
C ASP A 549 -4.51 21.46 28.14
N GLY A 550 -3.38 22.17 28.03
CA GLY A 550 -2.56 22.23 26.83
C GLY A 550 -3.12 23.12 25.72
N LEU A 551 -4.15 23.93 25.97
CA LEU A 551 -4.69 24.92 25.04
C LEU A 551 -3.86 26.20 25.05
N LEU A 552 -3.75 26.88 23.91
CA LEU A 552 -2.96 28.11 23.76
C LEU A 552 -3.53 29.23 24.64
N LYS A 553 -2.82 29.62 25.68
CA LYS A 553 -3.23 30.67 26.62
C LYS A 553 -2.85 32.06 26.13
N SER A 554 -1.67 32.20 25.53
CA SER A 554 -1.22 33.47 24.97
C SER A 554 -0.20 33.28 23.85
N GLU A 555 -0.14 34.24 22.94
CA GLU A 555 0.97 34.44 22.02
C GLU A 555 1.48 35.87 22.13
N THR A 556 2.78 36.07 22.00
CA THR A 556 3.42 37.38 22.05
C THR A 556 4.38 37.54 20.90
N ILE A 557 4.16 38.55 20.06
CA ILE A 557 5.07 38.95 18.99
C ILE A 557 6.06 39.97 19.53
N ALA A 558 7.34 39.83 19.18
CA ALA A 558 8.45 40.65 19.63
C ALA A 558 8.54 40.77 21.17
N PRO A 559 8.54 39.64 21.91
CA PRO A 559 8.58 39.63 23.37
C PRO A 559 9.82 40.37 23.90
N ASN A 560 9.70 40.99 25.08
CA ASN A 560 10.77 41.76 25.74
C ASN A 560 11.27 42.99 24.95
N THR A 561 10.47 43.49 23.99
CA THR A 561 10.77 44.72 23.25
C THR A 561 9.69 45.77 23.46
N ASN A 562 9.97 47.03 23.11
CA ASN A 562 8.96 48.10 23.08
C ASN A 562 7.89 47.91 21.99
N LYS A 563 8.06 46.95 21.09
CA LYS A 563 7.09 46.54 20.05
C LYS A 563 6.32 45.27 20.42
N SER A 564 6.41 44.83 21.68
CA SER A 564 5.72 43.64 22.17
C SER A 564 4.20 43.77 22.00
N LEU A 565 3.58 42.79 21.35
CA LEU A 565 2.15 42.68 21.17
C LEU A 565 1.69 41.30 21.62
N THR A 566 0.85 41.25 22.66
CA THR A 566 0.38 40.01 23.28
C THR A 566 -1.11 39.82 23.05
N THR A 567 -1.48 38.65 22.54
CA THR A 567 -2.86 38.18 22.48
C THR A 567 -3.07 37.10 23.54
N THR A 568 -4.07 37.25 24.40
CA THR A 568 -4.47 36.25 25.40
C THR A 568 -5.84 35.66 25.08
N TYR A 569 -6.02 34.39 25.45
CA TYR A 569 -7.23 33.62 25.15
C TYR A 569 -7.88 33.09 26.45
N GLU A 570 -9.20 33.16 26.52
CA GLU A 570 -10.03 32.48 27.53
C GLU A 570 -10.90 31.43 26.85
N TYR A 571 -11.24 30.38 27.59
CA TYR A 571 -11.94 29.21 27.06
C TYR A 571 -13.15 28.82 27.92
N ASP A 572 -14.16 28.22 27.30
CA ASP A 572 -15.23 27.51 28.02
C ASP A 572 -14.78 26.09 28.40
N SER A 573 -15.67 25.34 29.08
CA SER A 573 -15.42 23.94 29.48
C SER A 573 -15.35 22.95 28.31
N PHE A 574 -15.78 23.34 27.11
CA PHE A 574 -15.66 22.53 25.89
C PHE A 574 -14.34 22.79 25.16
N GLY A 575 -13.54 23.76 25.62
CA GLY A 575 -12.29 24.17 24.99
C GLY A 575 -12.47 25.19 23.85
N ASN A 576 -13.64 25.83 23.74
CA ASN A 576 -13.87 26.88 22.77
C ASN A 576 -13.32 28.22 23.24
N LYS A 577 -12.75 29.03 22.34
CA LYS A 577 -12.23 30.37 22.66
C LYS A 577 -13.38 31.36 22.88
N THR A 578 -13.67 31.72 24.12
CA THR A 578 -14.75 32.65 24.48
C THR A 578 -14.29 34.11 24.48
N LYS A 579 -12.99 34.36 24.58
CA LYS A 579 -12.44 35.72 24.55
C LYS A 579 -11.03 35.75 24.01
N SER A 580 -10.73 36.80 23.25
CA SER A 580 -9.39 37.14 22.78
C SER A 580 -9.10 38.59 23.13
N THR A 581 -7.99 38.86 23.83
CA THR A 581 -7.60 40.20 24.26
C THR A 581 -6.23 40.55 23.69
N ILE A 582 -6.12 41.66 22.97
CA ILE A 582 -4.85 42.17 22.42
C ILE A 582 -4.36 43.34 23.27
N THR A 583 -3.11 43.25 23.73
CA THR A 583 -2.43 44.25 24.55
C THR A 583 -1.03 44.52 24.01
N GLY A 584 -0.53 45.74 24.20
CA GLY A 584 0.80 46.15 23.77
C GLY A 584 1.10 47.58 24.19
N SER A 585 2.36 47.98 24.11
CA SER A 585 2.77 49.36 24.41
C SER A 585 2.18 50.32 23.37
N GLY A 586 1.61 51.44 23.83
CA GLY A 586 1.08 52.48 22.94
C GLY A 586 -0.21 52.14 22.21
N ILE A 587 -0.89 51.05 22.57
CA ILE A 587 -2.22 50.71 22.03
C ILE A 587 -3.27 50.59 23.14
N VAL A 588 -4.50 50.96 22.82
CA VAL A 588 -5.65 50.67 23.68
C VAL A 588 -5.92 49.17 23.64
N SER A 589 -6.03 48.54 24.81
CA SER A 589 -6.40 47.13 24.94
C SER A 589 -7.76 46.90 24.30
N ARG A 590 -7.86 45.85 23.47
CA ARG A 590 -9.09 45.54 22.75
C ARG A 590 -9.43 44.06 22.92
N SER A 591 -10.68 43.78 23.26
CA SER A 591 -11.17 42.42 23.46
C SER A 591 -12.24 42.09 22.43
N THR A 592 -12.29 40.84 21.99
CA THR A 592 -13.42 40.26 21.27
C THR A 592 -13.93 39.07 22.08
N THR A 593 -15.23 38.98 22.29
CA THR A 593 -15.86 37.84 22.98
C THR A 593 -16.72 37.03 22.01
N VAL A 594 -16.80 35.73 22.26
CA VAL A 594 -17.62 34.78 21.52
C VAL A 594 -18.44 33.98 22.53
N GLU A 595 -19.75 33.94 22.34
CA GLU A 595 -20.68 33.08 23.06
C GLU A 595 -21.02 31.89 22.17
N TYR A 596 -20.97 30.69 22.74
CA TYR A 596 -21.28 29.45 22.05
C TYR A 596 -22.66 28.92 22.46
N SER A 597 -23.24 28.05 21.63
CA SER A 597 -24.45 27.30 21.97
C SER A 597 -24.25 26.48 23.24
N THR A 598 -25.34 26.11 23.92
CA THR A 598 -25.29 25.40 25.22
C THR A 598 -24.59 24.04 25.15
N ASP A 599 -24.54 23.43 23.97
CA ASP A 599 -23.82 22.18 23.69
C ASP A 599 -22.38 22.40 23.20
N GLY A 600 -21.90 23.65 23.18
CA GLY A 600 -20.52 24.02 22.85
C GLY A 600 -20.17 23.95 21.37
N LYS A 601 -21.13 23.79 20.46
CA LYS A 601 -20.84 23.52 19.03
C LYS A 601 -20.73 24.76 18.17
N PHE A 602 -21.61 25.75 18.37
CA PHE A 602 -21.77 26.85 17.41
C PHE A 602 -21.53 28.21 18.06
N PRO A 603 -20.78 29.13 17.41
CA PRO A 603 -20.60 30.50 17.90
C PRO A 603 -21.87 31.32 17.61
N VAL A 604 -22.74 31.46 18.60
CA VAL A 604 -24.06 32.11 18.47
C VAL A 604 -23.98 33.63 18.58
N LYS A 605 -22.90 34.18 19.16
CA LYS A 605 -22.71 35.63 19.24
C LYS A 605 -21.24 36.00 19.30
N THR A 606 -20.85 37.04 18.57
CA THR A 606 -19.53 37.65 18.64
C THR A 606 -19.67 39.11 18.98
N THR A 607 -18.87 39.63 19.91
CA THR A 607 -18.87 41.05 20.28
C THR A 607 -17.47 41.64 20.17
N ASN A 608 -17.33 42.71 19.41
CA ASN A 608 -16.03 43.37 19.23
C ASN A 608 -15.71 44.34 20.39
N ALA A 609 -14.54 44.98 20.33
CA ALA A 609 -14.05 45.87 21.39
C ALA A 609 -14.87 47.16 21.58
N LEU A 610 -15.72 47.52 20.63
CA LEU A 610 -16.63 48.67 20.71
C LEU A 610 -18.01 48.29 21.27
N GLY A 611 -18.23 47.02 21.61
CA GLY A 611 -19.52 46.51 22.07
C GLY A 611 -20.51 46.23 20.94
N HIS A 612 -20.07 46.31 19.67
CA HIS A 612 -20.89 45.91 18.53
C HIS A 612 -20.95 44.39 18.46
N SER A 613 -22.16 43.83 18.40
CA SER A 613 -22.39 42.38 18.39
C SER A 613 -23.00 41.89 17.08
N GLU A 614 -22.63 40.68 16.69
CA GLU A 614 -23.28 39.88 15.65
C GLU A 614 -23.87 38.62 16.30
N THR A 615 -25.08 38.22 15.93
CA THR A 615 -25.71 36.99 16.42
C THR A 615 -26.07 36.05 15.29
N LYS A 616 -25.89 34.75 15.52
CA LYS A 616 -26.16 33.69 14.54
C LYS A 616 -27.03 32.59 15.13
N THR A 617 -27.89 32.01 14.30
CA THR A 617 -28.55 30.73 14.60
C THR A 617 -28.11 29.68 13.58
N PHE A 618 -28.16 28.41 13.97
CA PHE A 618 -27.63 27.30 13.19
C PHE A 618 -28.63 26.16 13.11
N ASP A 619 -28.61 25.44 12.00
CA ASP A 619 -29.24 24.13 11.90
C ASP A 619 -28.42 23.13 12.72
N ALA A 620 -29.07 22.48 13.69
CA ALA A 620 -28.38 21.60 14.62
C ALA A 620 -27.82 20.31 13.97
N LYS A 621 -28.30 19.92 12.78
CA LYS A 621 -27.88 18.70 12.08
C LYS A 621 -26.75 18.98 11.11
N THR A 622 -26.86 20.04 10.31
CA THR A 622 -25.89 20.35 9.24
C THR A 622 -24.84 21.37 9.68
N GLY A 623 -25.12 22.17 10.72
CA GLY A 623 -24.27 23.29 11.13
C GLY A 623 -24.37 24.51 10.22
N ASN A 624 -25.32 24.52 9.29
CA ASN A 624 -25.57 25.65 8.41
C ASN A 624 -26.11 26.86 9.20
N VAL A 625 -25.72 28.08 8.82
CA VAL A 625 -26.21 29.32 9.45
C VAL A 625 -27.63 29.60 8.97
N LEU A 626 -28.61 29.59 9.86
CA LEU A 626 -30.01 29.89 9.52
C LEU A 626 -30.29 31.39 9.52
N THR A 627 -29.72 32.12 10.48
CA THR A 627 -29.85 33.58 10.56
C THR A 627 -28.54 34.24 10.97
N LEU A 628 -28.31 35.46 10.50
CA LEU A 628 -27.25 36.36 10.96
C LEU A 628 -27.86 37.74 11.21
N THR A 629 -27.78 38.25 12.42
CA THR A 629 -28.11 39.65 12.71
C THR A 629 -26.82 40.42 12.95
N GLY A 630 -26.53 41.39 12.08
CA GLY A 630 -25.35 42.22 12.15
C GLY A 630 -25.45 43.32 13.23
N PRO A 631 -24.38 44.11 13.46
CA PRO A 631 -24.38 45.11 14.53
C PRO A 631 -25.29 46.31 14.28
N ASN A 632 -25.76 46.47 13.05
CA ASN A 632 -26.78 47.45 12.66
C ASN A 632 -28.21 46.97 12.92
N GLY A 633 -28.39 45.76 13.47
CA GLY A 633 -29.71 45.17 13.75
C GLY A 633 -30.41 44.58 12.53
N LEU A 634 -29.76 44.53 11.37
CA LEU A 634 -30.32 43.90 10.17
C LEU A 634 -30.06 42.40 10.18
N THR A 635 -31.09 41.62 9.86
CA THR A 635 -31.02 40.16 9.81
C THR A 635 -31.04 39.63 8.38
N THR A 636 -30.10 38.74 8.08
CA THR A 636 -30.12 37.87 6.91
C THR A 636 -30.55 36.47 7.32
N THR A 637 -31.40 35.82 6.54
CA THR A 637 -31.90 34.44 6.77
C THR A 637 -31.61 33.57 5.56
N TRP A 638 -31.18 32.33 5.80
CA TRP A 638 -30.94 31.33 4.77
C TRP A 638 -31.84 30.11 4.95
N GLU A 639 -32.35 29.58 3.84
CA GLU A 639 -33.02 28.27 3.80
C GLU A 639 -32.13 27.31 3.00
N TYR A 640 -32.12 26.04 3.40
CA TYR A 640 -31.28 25.00 2.80
C TYR A 640 -32.15 23.83 2.33
N ASP A 641 -31.71 23.15 1.28
CA ASP A 641 -32.33 21.91 0.85
C ASP A 641 -31.94 20.71 1.76
N ALA A 642 -32.50 19.53 1.48
CA ALA A 642 -32.25 18.32 2.26
C ALA A 642 -30.79 17.83 2.23
N LEU A 643 -29.97 18.33 1.29
CA LEU A 643 -28.54 18.03 1.20
C LEU A 643 -27.68 19.11 1.88
N GLY A 644 -28.31 20.11 2.51
CA GLY A 644 -27.63 21.20 3.19
C GLY A 644 -27.10 22.29 2.26
N ARG A 645 -27.54 22.34 0.99
CA ARG A 645 -27.14 23.38 0.04
C ARG A 645 -28.06 24.59 0.18
N GLN A 646 -27.51 25.80 0.09
CA GLN A 646 -28.30 27.03 0.19
C GLN A 646 -29.34 27.07 -0.94
N ALA A 647 -30.61 27.14 -0.56
CA ALA A 647 -31.75 27.19 -1.47
C ALA A 647 -32.32 28.61 -1.61
N LYS A 648 -32.12 29.46 -0.58
CA LYS A 648 -32.66 30.82 -0.55
C LYS A 648 -31.89 31.71 0.41
N GLU A 649 -31.79 32.99 0.06
CA GLU A 649 -31.29 34.05 0.93
C GLU A 649 -32.30 35.20 1.03
N LEU A 650 -32.50 35.71 2.24
CA LEU A 650 -33.40 36.82 2.55
C LEU A 650 -32.66 37.87 3.38
N GLU A 651 -32.50 39.07 2.83
CA GLU A 651 -31.88 40.21 3.51
C GLU A 651 -32.92 41.29 3.89
N LEU A 652 -32.96 41.68 5.16
CA LEU A 652 -33.73 42.85 5.59
C LEU A 652 -32.95 44.15 5.36
N THR A 653 -33.60 45.15 4.78
CA THR A 653 -33.02 46.49 4.58
C THR A 653 -33.88 47.58 5.24
N VAL A 654 -33.25 48.66 5.72
CA VAL A 654 -33.98 49.85 6.18
C VAL A 654 -34.28 50.75 4.99
N GLN A 655 -35.56 50.90 4.61
CA GLN A 655 -35.98 52.01 3.75
C GLN A 655 -36.09 53.29 4.58
N ARG A 656 -35.35 54.34 4.21
CA ARG A 656 -35.62 55.70 4.69
C ARG A 656 -36.91 56.22 4.04
N PRO A 657 -37.87 56.79 4.79
CA PRO A 657 -38.98 57.51 4.17
C PRO A 657 -38.43 58.72 3.40
N LEU A 658 -38.86 58.92 2.15
CA LEU A 658 -38.67 60.19 1.46
C LEU A 658 -39.40 61.30 2.24
N PRO A 659 -38.84 62.52 2.37
CA PRO A 659 -39.51 63.60 3.08
C PRO A 659 -40.81 63.98 2.36
N ILE A 660 -41.94 63.85 3.06
CA ILE A 660 -43.24 64.33 2.59
C ILE A 660 -43.18 65.86 2.58
N MET A 661 -43.21 66.48 1.39
CA MET A 661 -43.53 67.89 1.27
C MET A 661 -45.03 68.08 1.51
N ASN A 662 -45.38 68.98 2.42
CA ASN A 662 -46.73 69.30 2.86
C ASN A 662 -47.70 69.56 1.70
N GLY A 663 -48.84 68.88 1.75
CA GLY A 663 -50.04 69.17 0.96
C GLY A 663 -51.14 68.23 1.43
N GLY A 664 -51.99 68.71 2.33
CA GLY A 664 -52.85 67.86 3.16
C GLY A 664 -53.82 66.99 2.37
N GLN A 665 -53.78 65.68 2.64
CA GLN A 665 -54.93 64.79 2.87
C GLN A 665 -54.43 63.55 3.63
N SER A 666 -55.23 63.04 4.56
CA SER A 666 -54.91 61.84 5.35
C SER A 666 -54.79 60.61 4.44
N LEU A 667 -53.58 60.05 4.33
CA LEU A 667 -53.34 58.75 3.73
C LEU A 667 -52.71 57.83 4.78
N ARG A 668 -53.41 56.75 5.15
CA ARG A 668 -52.84 55.64 5.91
C ARG A 668 -51.86 54.91 4.98
N ILE A 669 -50.56 55.09 5.19
CA ILE A 669 -49.52 54.34 4.47
C ILE A 669 -49.24 53.05 5.24
N ALA A 670 -49.56 51.92 4.62
CA ALA A 670 -49.13 50.61 5.07
C ALA A 670 -47.60 50.50 4.94
N ILE A 671 -46.94 50.06 6.01
CA ILE A 671 -45.50 49.78 6.03
C ILE A 671 -45.28 48.52 5.18
N GLY A 672 -44.80 48.70 3.95
CA GLY A 672 -44.43 47.62 3.05
C GLY A 672 -43.00 47.16 3.31
N MET A 673 -42.84 45.95 3.85
CA MET A 673 -41.58 45.21 3.94
C MET A 673 -41.12 44.87 2.51
N LEU A 674 -39.99 45.40 2.04
CA LEU A 674 -39.37 44.92 0.79
C LEU A 674 -38.42 43.76 1.12
N LEU A 675 -38.83 42.54 0.75
CA LEU A 675 -37.99 41.35 0.73
C LEU A 675 -37.24 41.29 -0.60
N PHE A 676 -35.91 41.30 -0.56
CA PHE A 676 -35.11 40.83 -1.69
C PHE A 676 -34.90 39.33 -1.52
N THR A 677 -35.32 38.56 -2.53
CA THR A 677 -35.04 37.12 -2.66
C THR A 677 -33.95 36.96 -3.71
N ARG A 678 -32.90 36.20 -3.37
CA ARG A 678 -31.90 35.71 -4.33
C ARG A 678 -31.84 34.20 -4.28
#